data_AF-A0A917BSA4-F1
#
_entry.id   AF-A0A917BSA4-F1
#
_cell.length_a   1.000
_cell.length_b   1.000
_cell.length_c   1.000
_cell.angle_alpha   90.00
_cell.angle_beta   90.00
_cell.angle_gamma   90.00
#
_symmetry.space_group_name_H-M   'P 1'
#
loop_
_entity.id
_entity.type
_entity.pdbx_description
1 polymer ?
#
loop_
_entity_poly.entity_id
_entity_poly.type
_entity_poly.pdbx_seq_one_letter_code
_entity_poly.pdbx_strand_id
1 'polypeptide(L)'
;MASADPTGPKGGLYGSAFLDTSSLDPNVRATMMGYYWATQYGGTQATTVFTYAFATSDADFDIPGGYPEADYVDIASELSAVQKDAVRLAVAQLSAFTQLSFVESASATAANATLRFANYQDEGSESNFPPNAGSYAPSDSRLAGDTWLGLNGDTTGNYIGTDEYLTIIHEMGHAFGLKHGHDSDYNGGLSADRNGTEFSVMTYASYIGTDLSQGLSTAWRGSAPQGYMMYDIAALQAYYGANFSAVGTTAVYSWDAVTGQQYINGEAAPLTGVSETGKILQTIWTQGATATYDFSNFSEDQLADLRPGQWSTFSRAQLGDLNNAVPQGTLEYQAKGNVYNALLYEGDTRSAVSGLITGSGNDTLIGNDIDNLLIANAGDDHITTGAGNNRVSGGAGADTIVFGSGHNILFDALADLNGDAVFGFSALGRVDMLGSRLTAATYSLTHDAATATFASGGSAFQLFGDFSGGDFMTVARGSGAEAITYLSFGTFLPTLSEGAAVDASLINGIANQPYLSGDGGVSFTLEFTSAQSGYRNMLGTYNISVDGSISDVRILFGDTSVEAGGTTLSLGQPGNGDSVGFFLIQDGFNRYGSLPDDISFLFEAGSTTPVLHSQQLALYGATVFHSTAAYNADGLDHVLSGISSDASSLVIGFEDVARGTADDDFQDVVFTLHAHDGFLLV
;
A
#
# COMPACT_ATOMS: atom_id res chain seq x y z
N MET A 1 43.67 0.77 27.78
CA MET A 1 43.77 1.70 26.64
C MET A 1 44.62 1.00 25.59
N ALA A 2 43.99 0.39 24.59
CA ALA A 2 44.72 -0.10 23.42
C ALA A 2 45.19 1.14 22.65
N SER A 3 46.48 1.24 22.35
CA SER A 3 46.98 2.29 21.47
C SER A 3 46.32 2.12 20.11
N ALA A 4 45.58 3.14 19.65
CA ALA A 4 45.01 3.15 18.30
C ALA A 4 46.11 2.91 17.26
N ASP A 5 45.87 1.99 16.32
CA ASP A 5 46.76 1.79 15.17
C ASP A 5 46.60 3.00 14.23
N PRO A 6 47.64 3.82 14.02
CA PRO A 6 47.54 5.00 13.15
C PRO A 6 47.40 4.64 11.67
N THR A 7 47.49 3.36 11.30
CA THR A 7 47.45 2.88 9.90
C THR A 7 46.10 2.33 9.43
N GLY A 8 45.13 2.16 10.33
CA GLY A 8 43.78 1.63 10.03
C GLY A 8 42.69 2.70 9.95
N PRO A 9 41.53 2.40 9.34
CA PRO A 9 40.44 3.36 9.19
C PRO A 9 39.75 3.72 10.51
N LYS A 10 39.05 4.86 10.52
CA LYS A 10 38.22 5.27 11.65
C LYS A 10 36.99 4.36 11.75
N GLY A 11 36.68 3.86 12.95
CA GLY A 11 35.55 2.96 13.18
C GLY A 11 35.68 1.58 12.55
N GLY A 12 36.83 1.24 11.96
CA GLY A 12 37.00 -0.01 11.21
C GLY A 12 36.26 -0.03 9.86
N LEU A 13 35.74 1.10 9.39
CA LEU A 13 34.92 1.19 8.18
C LEU A 13 35.69 1.82 7.02
N TYR A 14 35.40 1.35 5.82
CA TYR A 14 36.04 1.79 4.59
C TYR A 14 35.01 2.37 3.66
N GLY A 15 35.44 3.18 2.68
CA GLY A 15 34.55 3.56 1.60
C GLY A 15 34.49 2.49 0.52
N SER A 16 33.34 2.34 -0.12
CA SER A 16 33.11 1.46 -1.26
C SER A 16 32.34 2.19 -2.34
N ALA A 17 32.55 1.80 -3.59
CA ALA A 17 31.91 2.41 -4.74
C ALA A 17 30.55 1.73 -5.02
N PHE A 18 29.52 2.53 -5.19
CA PHE A 18 28.19 2.10 -5.63
C PHE A 18 28.07 2.32 -7.14
N LEU A 19 28.35 1.27 -7.90
CA LEU A 19 28.62 1.38 -9.34
C LEU A 19 27.37 1.25 -10.23
N ASP A 20 26.34 0.53 -9.78
CA ASP A 20 25.11 0.37 -10.54
C ASP A 20 23.96 1.15 -9.91
N THR A 21 23.65 2.28 -10.53
CA THR A 21 22.53 3.14 -10.16
C THR A 21 21.41 3.06 -11.19
N SER A 22 21.53 2.26 -12.25
CA SER A 22 20.70 2.37 -13.45
C SER A 22 19.21 2.15 -13.21
N SER A 23 18.85 1.37 -12.19
CA SER A 23 17.47 1.09 -11.76
C SER A 23 16.86 2.17 -10.86
N LEU A 24 17.65 3.10 -10.32
CA LEU A 24 17.18 4.13 -9.40
C LEU A 24 16.54 5.31 -10.16
N ASP A 25 15.61 6.00 -9.52
CA ASP A 25 15.04 7.26 -10.05
C ASP A 25 16.15 8.29 -10.33
N PRO A 26 16.11 9.03 -11.45
CA PRO A 26 17.13 10.03 -11.78
C PRO A 26 17.40 11.06 -10.68
N ASN A 27 16.37 11.50 -9.95
CA ASN A 27 16.52 12.46 -8.85
C ASN A 27 17.12 11.82 -7.61
N VAL A 28 16.92 10.52 -7.37
CA VAL A 28 17.64 9.77 -6.33
C VAL A 28 19.12 9.71 -6.67
N ARG A 29 19.47 9.37 -7.90
CA ARG A 29 20.89 9.33 -8.32
C ARG A 29 21.55 10.70 -8.26
N ALA A 30 20.79 11.76 -8.49
CA ALA A 30 21.29 13.13 -8.44
C ALA A 30 21.71 13.57 -7.03
N THR A 31 21.27 12.89 -5.97
CA THR A 31 21.75 13.17 -4.60
C THR A 31 22.90 12.24 -4.19
N MET A 32 23.34 11.31 -5.04
CA MET A 32 24.32 10.29 -4.70
C MET A 32 25.73 10.65 -5.20
N MET A 33 26.73 10.61 -4.30
CA MET A 33 28.14 10.74 -4.67
C MET A 33 28.70 9.45 -5.30
N GLY A 34 27.99 8.33 -5.14
CA GLY A 34 28.40 7.01 -5.65
C GLY A 34 29.34 6.25 -4.72
N TYR A 35 29.44 6.67 -3.45
CA TYR A 35 30.27 5.99 -2.44
C TYR A 35 29.51 5.86 -1.12
N TYR A 36 29.73 4.74 -0.42
CA TYR A 36 29.10 4.42 0.85
C TYR A 36 30.09 3.73 1.79
N TRP A 37 29.69 3.56 3.04
CA TRP A 37 30.51 2.91 4.07
C TRP A 37 30.36 1.39 4.03
N ALA A 38 31.49 0.69 3.99
CA ALA A 38 31.61 -0.75 3.93
C ALA A 38 32.47 -1.31 5.08
N THR A 39 32.27 -2.59 5.39
CA THR A 39 32.97 -3.28 6.49
C THR A 39 34.39 -3.73 6.14
N GLN A 40 34.75 -3.70 4.85
CA GLN A 40 36.05 -4.16 4.35
C GLN A 40 36.56 -3.29 3.21
N TYR A 41 37.86 -2.99 3.19
CA TYR A 41 38.52 -2.30 2.09
C TYR A 41 38.35 -3.05 0.76
N GLY A 42 37.80 -2.36 -0.24
CA GLY A 42 37.48 -2.95 -1.56
C GLY A 42 36.31 -3.94 -1.55
N GLY A 43 35.63 -4.10 -0.42
CA GLY A 43 34.42 -4.92 -0.31
C GLY A 43 33.16 -4.16 -0.75
N THR A 44 32.11 -4.89 -1.10
CA THR A 44 30.81 -4.33 -1.52
C THR A 44 29.74 -4.42 -0.44
N GLN A 45 30.05 -5.01 0.72
CA GLN A 45 29.08 -5.12 1.82
C GLN A 45 29.00 -3.80 2.58
N ALA A 46 27.82 -3.18 2.56
CA ALA A 46 27.54 -2.00 3.36
C ALA A 46 27.63 -2.31 4.86
N THR A 47 28.08 -1.33 5.64
CA THR A 47 27.95 -1.40 7.09
C THR A 47 26.49 -1.25 7.52
N THR A 48 26.15 -1.83 8.66
CA THR A 48 24.84 -1.64 9.33
C THR A 48 24.98 -1.03 10.72
N VAL A 49 26.20 -0.81 11.20
CA VAL A 49 26.48 -0.26 12.53
C VAL A 49 27.47 0.89 12.41
N PHE A 50 27.09 2.04 12.95
CA PHE A 50 27.95 3.20 13.10
C PHE A 50 28.18 3.51 14.58
N THR A 51 29.41 3.87 14.91
CA THR A 51 29.70 4.54 16.18
C THR A 51 29.78 6.03 15.91
N TYR A 52 29.19 6.84 16.80
CA TYR A 52 29.31 8.30 16.72
C TYR A 52 29.71 8.90 18.06
N ALA A 53 30.33 10.08 18.03
CA ALA A 53 30.74 10.79 19.23
C ALA A 53 30.70 12.31 19.03
N PHE A 54 30.61 13.02 20.16
CA PHE A 54 30.77 14.47 20.20
C PHE A 54 32.19 14.79 20.66
N ALA A 55 32.95 15.50 19.82
CA ALA A 55 34.30 15.89 20.14
C ALA A 55 34.31 17.06 21.14
N THR A 56 35.30 17.03 22.02
CA THR A 56 35.44 17.96 23.16
C THR A 56 36.68 18.84 23.06
N SER A 57 37.65 18.47 22.22
CA SER A 57 38.89 19.22 21.95
C SER A 57 39.50 18.82 20.61
N ASP A 58 40.40 19.64 20.04
CA ASP A 58 41.12 19.31 18.80
C ASP A 58 41.89 17.99 18.88
N ALA A 59 42.32 17.60 20.10
CA ALA A 59 43.00 16.33 20.34
C ALA A 59 42.12 15.10 20.03
N ASP A 60 40.80 15.26 19.95
CA ASP A 60 39.88 14.20 19.52
C ASP A 60 39.96 13.96 18.00
N PHE A 61 40.56 14.88 17.24
CA PHE A 61 40.85 14.78 15.81
C PHE A 61 42.33 14.52 15.51
N ASP A 62 43.23 14.81 16.45
CA ASP A 62 44.68 14.60 16.32
C ASP A 62 45.06 13.11 16.16
N ILE A 63 45.90 12.83 15.17
CA ILE A 63 46.40 11.49 14.84
C ILE A 63 47.92 11.50 14.98
N PRO A 64 48.49 10.83 16.00
CA PRO A 64 49.94 10.79 16.18
C PRO A 64 50.67 10.18 14.97
N GLY A 65 51.38 11.03 14.21
CA GLY A 65 52.20 10.63 13.06
C GLY A 65 51.44 10.33 11.76
N GLY A 66 50.19 10.75 11.63
CA GLY A 66 49.36 10.54 10.44
C GLY A 66 48.61 11.79 9.98
N TYR A 67 47.90 11.65 8.86
CA TYR A 67 47.03 12.67 8.25
C TYR A 67 45.61 12.63 8.89
N PRO A 68 44.94 13.77 9.11
CA PRO A 68 45.35 15.14 8.75
C PRO A 68 46.43 15.71 9.69
N GLU A 69 47.17 16.73 9.22
CA GLU A 69 48.04 17.52 10.08
C GLU A 69 47.22 18.33 11.11
N ALA A 70 47.77 18.56 12.30
CA ALA A 70 47.11 19.25 13.41
C ALA A 70 46.62 20.68 13.07
N ASP A 71 47.14 21.28 12.00
CA ASP A 71 46.77 22.65 11.55
C ASP A 71 45.44 22.68 10.74
N TYR A 72 44.84 21.53 10.42
CA TYR A 72 43.56 21.44 9.67
C TYR A 72 42.30 21.40 10.55
N VAL A 73 42.45 21.46 11.87
CA VAL A 73 41.32 21.32 12.81
C VAL A 73 41.37 22.46 13.82
N ASP A 74 40.47 23.44 13.67
CA ASP A 74 40.30 24.55 14.61
C ASP A 74 38.89 24.46 15.21
N ILE A 75 38.62 23.47 16.07
CA ILE A 75 37.28 23.35 16.64
C ILE A 75 37.02 24.48 17.63
N ALA A 76 35.89 25.15 17.48
CA ALA A 76 35.50 26.26 18.34
C ALA A 76 35.12 25.75 19.74
N SER A 77 34.33 24.67 19.78
CA SER A 77 33.81 24.09 21.01
C SER A 77 33.21 22.71 20.80
N GLU A 78 32.91 22.02 21.91
CA GLU A 78 31.95 20.92 21.93
C GLU A 78 30.55 21.42 21.52
N LEU A 79 29.74 20.54 20.90
CA LEU A 79 28.32 20.81 20.61
C LEU A 79 27.53 21.11 21.90
N SER A 80 26.59 22.04 21.79
CA SER A 80 25.61 22.33 22.85
C SER A 80 24.72 21.11 23.12
N ALA A 81 24.03 21.08 24.26
CA ALA A 81 23.09 20.00 24.56
C ALA A 81 21.98 19.87 23.51
N VAL A 82 21.49 21.01 22.99
CA VAL A 82 20.44 21.05 21.96
C VAL A 82 20.96 20.54 20.63
N GLN A 83 22.18 20.91 20.22
CA GLN A 83 22.81 20.37 19.01
C GLN A 83 23.04 18.86 19.12
N LYS A 84 23.45 18.35 20.29
CA LYS A 84 23.59 16.90 20.51
C LYS A 84 22.25 16.17 20.39
N ASP A 85 21.17 16.75 20.91
CA ASP A 85 19.82 16.18 20.79
C ASP A 85 19.31 16.21 19.35
N ALA A 86 19.63 17.25 18.58
CA ALA A 86 19.36 17.31 17.15
C ALA A 86 20.11 16.22 16.36
N VAL A 87 21.41 16.03 16.63
CA VAL A 87 22.20 14.94 16.01
C VAL A 87 21.63 13.56 16.38
N ARG A 88 21.25 13.35 17.65
CA ARG A 88 20.59 12.12 18.11
C ARG A 88 19.28 11.86 17.39
N LEU A 89 18.46 12.89 17.19
CA LEU A 89 17.23 12.77 16.41
C LEU A 89 17.54 12.37 14.97
N ALA A 90 18.51 13.02 14.32
CA ALA A 90 18.88 12.74 12.94
C ALA A 90 19.38 11.31 12.72
N VAL A 91 20.23 10.77 13.62
CA VAL A 91 20.67 9.36 13.53
C VAL A 91 19.53 8.38 13.82
N ALA A 92 18.62 8.73 14.73
CA ALA A 92 17.45 7.89 15.00
C ALA A 92 16.47 7.88 13.82
N GLN A 93 16.28 9.01 13.13
CA GLN A 93 15.51 9.08 11.87
C GLN A 93 16.14 8.20 10.79
N LEU A 94 17.47 8.24 10.61
CA LEU A 94 18.17 7.34 9.68
C LEU A 94 17.88 5.86 9.96
N SER A 95 17.94 5.45 11.23
CA SER A 95 17.56 4.08 11.64
C SER A 95 16.09 3.74 11.39
N ALA A 96 15.21 4.73 11.38
CA ALA A 96 13.79 4.51 11.13
C ALA A 96 13.52 4.08 9.68
N PHE A 97 14.32 4.53 8.70
CA PHE A 97 14.11 4.19 7.28
C PHE A 97 15.20 3.33 6.65
N THR A 98 16.35 3.13 7.31
CA THR A 98 17.44 2.25 6.84
C THR A 98 17.74 1.12 7.82
N GLN A 99 18.53 0.12 7.40
CA GLN A 99 19.03 -0.94 8.30
C GLN A 99 20.20 -0.48 9.20
N LEU A 100 20.48 0.83 9.25
CA LEU A 100 21.54 1.37 10.08
C LEU A 100 21.15 1.39 11.56
N SER A 101 22.13 1.14 12.40
CA SER A 101 22.05 1.32 13.85
C SER A 101 23.22 2.17 14.33
N PHE A 102 22.97 2.97 15.37
CA PHE A 102 23.93 3.95 15.86
C PHE A 102 24.25 3.74 17.33
N VAL A 103 25.53 3.82 17.67
CA VAL A 103 26.03 3.67 19.02
C VAL A 103 26.79 4.93 19.41
N GLU A 104 26.25 5.70 20.36
CA GLU A 104 26.93 6.85 20.94
C GLU A 104 28.10 6.40 21.81
N SER A 105 29.29 6.92 21.52
CA SER A 105 30.48 6.69 22.34
C SER A 105 30.63 7.79 23.38
N ALA A 106 30.88 7.41 24.64
CA ALA A 106 31.14 8.34 25.74
C ALA A 106 32.49 9.07 25.62
N SER A 107 33.37 8.64 24.71
CA SER A 107 34.61 9.33 24.36
C SER A 107 34.78 9.34 22.84
N ALA A 108 35.13 10.50 22.28
CA ALA A 108 35.51 10.61 20.88
C ALA A 108 36.75 9.76 20.51
N THR A 109 37.56 9.37 21.51
CA THR A 109 38.81 8.59 21.34
C THR A 109 38.73 7.09 21.64
N ALA A 110 37.57 6.52 22.01
CA ALA A 110 37.52 5.14 22.57
C ALA A 110 38.08 4.02 21.66
N ALA A 111 38.10 4.23 20.34
CA ALA A 111 39.24 3.98 19.44
C ALA A 111 38.77 4.24 17.99
N ASN A 112 38.47 5.52 17.68
CA ASN A 112 37.98 6.05 16.40
C ASN A 112 36.46 5.90 16.12
N ALA A 113 35.58 6.68 16.74
CA ALA A 113 34.16 6.69 16.33
C ALA A 113 34.02 7.01 14.83
N THR A 114 33.21 6.27 14.08
CA THR A 114 33.06 6.47 12.62
C THR A 114 32.61 7.88 12.29
N LEU A 115 31.70 8.43 13.09
CA LEU A 115 31.21 9.78 12.95
C LEU A 115 31.63 10.63 14.15
N ARG A 116 32.16 11.83 13.92
CA ARG A 116 32.49 12.77 15.00
C ARG A 116 31.90 14.13 14.68
N PHE A 117 31.33 14.77 15.69
CA PHE A 117 30.69 16.07 15.56
C PHE A 117 31.37 17.10 16.46
N ALA A 118 31.69 18.27 15.92
CA ALA A 118 32.25 19.41 16.65
C ALA A 118 31.69 20.74 16.13
N ASN A 119 31.75 21.80 16.93
CA ASN A 119 31.49 23.15 16.43
C ASN A 119 32.76 23.72 15.82
N TYR A 120 32.60 24.52 14.76
CA TYR A 120 33.66 25.23 14.07
C TYR A 120 33.35 26.74 14.04
N GLN A 121 34.37 27.59 13.87
CA GLN A 121 34.24 29.05 13.93
C GLN A 121 33.70 29.66 12.62
N ASP A 122 33.51 28.86 11.59
CA ASP A 122 33.03 29.31 10.28
C ASP A 122 31.51 29.55 10.25
N GLU A 123 31.07 30.37 9.29
CA GLU A 123 29.63 30.62 9.06
C GLU A 123 28.93 29.36 8.53
N GLY A 124 29.62 28.57 7.69
CA GLY A 124 29.13 27.34 7.09
C GLY A 124 29.50 26.10 7.89
N SER A 125 28.70 25.05 7.72
CA SER A 125 29.01 23.71 8.22
C SER A 125 29.63 22.89 7.09
N GLU A 126 30.38 21.86 7.45
CA GLU A 126 31.00 20.96 6.49
C GLU A 126 31.11 19.55 7.06
N SER A 127 31.14 18.57 6.15
CA SER A 127 31.20 17.17 6.51
C SER A 127 31.96 16.36 5.50
N ASN A 128 32.80 15.46 5.98
CA ASN A 128 33.61 14.62 5.14
C ASN A 128 32.85 13.36 4.71
N PHE A 129 32.82 13.14 3.41
CA PHE A 129 32.19 12.01 2.75
C PHE A 129 32.91 10.67 3.01
N PRO A 130 32.25 9.52 2.75
CA PRO A 130 32.93 8.24 2.64
C PRO A 130 34.05 8.31 1.57
N PRO A 131 35.23 7.70 1.82
CA PRO A 131 36.38 7.83 0.92
C PRO A 131 36.19 7.03 -0.38
N ASN A 132 36.73 7.52 -1.49
CA ASN A 132 36.69 6.80 -2.77
C ASN A 132 37.67 5.60 -2.75
N ALA A 133 37.15 4.38 -2.90
CA ALA A 133 37.97 3.15 -2.84
C ALA A 133 39.08 3.04 -3.91
N GLY A 134 38.99 3.78 -5.03
CA GLY A 134 39.90 3.63 -6.18
C GLY A 134 41.14 4.54 -6.18
N SER A 135 41.20 5.54 -5.30
CA SER A 135 42.26 6.58 -5.34
C SER A 135 42.93 6.86 -3.99
N TYR A 136 42.48 6.20 -2.92
CA TYR A 136 42.88 6.52 -1.55
C TYR A 136 43.47 5.31 -0.81
N ALA A 137 44.43 5.55 0.07
CA ALA A 137 45.01 4.54 0.95
C ALA A 137 44.04 4.19 2.09
N PRO A 138 44.15 3.00 2.72
CA PRO A 138 43.31 2.62 3.88
C PRO A 138 43.30 3.65 5.03
N SER A 139 44.37 4.41 5.20
CA SER A 139 44.54 5.48 6.20
C SER A 139 43.77 6.77 5.90
N ASP A 140 43.35 7.01 4.65
CA ASP A 140 42.72 8.28 4.23
C ASP A 140 41.24 8.38 4.67
N SER A 141 40.66 7.25 5.06
CA SER A 141 39.32 7.13 5.66
C SER A 141 39.19 7.78 7.04
N ARG A 142 40.27 8.29 7.63
CA ARG A 142 40.22 8.82 9.01
C ARG A 142 39.56 10.19 9.12
N LEU A 143 39.58 11.00 8.05
CA LEU A 143 38.83 12.24 7.95
C LEU A 143 37.34 12.02 7.66
N ALA A 144 37.01 10.96 6.94
CA ALA A 144 35.66 10.65 6.51
C ALA A 144 34.70 10.47 7.68
N GLY A 145 33.51 11.04 7.60
CA GLY A 145 32.48 11.02 8.64
C GLY A 145 32.67 12.04 9.77
N ASP A 146 33.71 12.87 9.71
CA ASP A 146 33.78 14.05 10.58
C ASP A 146 32.85 15.14 10.06
N THR A 147 32.11 15.75 10.97
CA THR A 147 31.16 16.83 10.69
C THR A 147 31.44 18.00 11.63
N TRP A 148 31.66 19.16 11.03
CA TRP A 148 31.91 20.42 11.71
C TRP A 148 30.73 21.35 11.49
N LEU A 149 30.06 21.72 12.58
CA LEU A 149 28.91 22.60 12.56
C LEU A 149 29.38 24.05 12.75
N GLY A 150 29.19 24.87 11.73
CA GLY A 150 29.36 26.32 11.80
C GLY A 150 28.14 27.03 12.39
N LEU A 151 28.10 28.36 12.24
CA LEU A 151 26.99 29.17 12.76
C LEU A 151 25.62 28.79 12.17
N ASN A 152 25.58 28.31 10.92
CA ASN A 152 24.35 27.82 10.30
C ASN A 152 23.84 26.49 10.86
N GLY A 153 24.62 25.79 11.70
CA GLY A 153 24.20 24.59 12.44
C GLY A 153 24.08 24.82 13.96
N ASP A 154 24.19 26.07 14.42
CA ASP A 154 24.11 26.43 15.84
C ASP A 154 22.65 26.60 16.29
N THR A 155 22.04 25.49 16.74
CA THR A 155 20.70 25.53 17.33
C THR A 155 20.72 25.71 18.85
N THR A 156 19.96 26.70 19.33
CA THR A 156 19.88 27.07 20.75
C THR A 156 18.50 26.84 21.38
N GLY A 157 17.54 26.28 20.64
CA GLY A 157 16.14 26.18 21.06
C GLY A 157 15.37 25.08 20.34
N ASN A 158 14.10 25.31 20.03
CA ASN A 158 13.38 24.38 19.17
C ASN A 158 14.03 24.40 17.77
N TYR A 159 14.42 23.21 17.30
CA TYR A 159 15.14 23.02 16.04
C TYR A 159 14.26 22.38 14.96
N ILE A 160 13.07 21.88 15.30
CA ILE A 160 12.20 21.26 14.32
C ILE A 160 11.70 22.29 13.30
N GLY A 161 11.90 21.99 12.02
CA GLY A 161 11.53 22.86 10.90
C GLY A 161 12.41 24.09 10.74
N THR A 162 13.61 24.09 11.32
CA THR A 162 14.55 25.21 11.21
C THR A 162 15.67 24.90 10.21
N ASP A 163 16.22 25.93 9.55
CA ASP A 163 17.36 25.75 8.65
C ASP A 163 18.62 25.26 9.41
N GLU A 164 18.72 25.50 10.72
CA GLU A 164 19.80 24.95 11.54
C GLU A 164 19.72 23.42 11.66
N TYR A 165 18.51 22.88 11.84
CA TYR A 165 18.33 21.43 11.82
C TYR A 165 18.48 20.84 10.42
N LEU A 166 17.97 21.53 9.40
CA LEU A 166 18.17 21.18 8.00
C LEU A 166 19.67 21.05 7.68
N THR A 167 20.49 21.99 8.15
CA THR A 167 21.94 21.96 7.99
C THR A 167 22.56 20.73 8.66
N ILE A 168 22.14 20.40 9.89
CA ILE A 168 22.66 19.21 10.59
C ILE A 168 22.38 17.92 9.78
N ILE A 169 21.14 17.75 9.29
CA ILE A 169 20.80 16.56 8.49
C ILE A 169 21.44 16.58 7.09
N HIS A 170 21.68 17.77 6.51
CA HIS A 170 22.41 17.95 5.26
C HIS A 170 23.86 17.48 5.38
N GLU A 171 24.58 17.97 6.39
CA GLU A 171 25.97 17.57 6.63
C GLU A 171 26.09 16.09 6.97
N MET A 172 25.11 15.55 7.69
CA MET A 172 25.04 14.11 7.90
C MET A 172 24.81 13.36 6.58
N GLY A 173 23.97 13.86 5.68
CA GLY A 173 23.81 13.33 4.33
C GLY A 173 25.16 13.17 3.61
N HIS A 174 26.03 14.19 3.66
CA HIS A 174 27.40 14.10 3.15
C HIS A 174 28.21 12.99 3.82
N ALA A 175 28.17 12.89 5.16
CA ALA A 175 28.84 11.82 5.89
C ALA A 175 28.36 10.41 5.49
N PHE A 176 27.15 10.27 4.95
CA PHE A 176 26.60 9.00 4.42
C PHE A 176 26.71 8.84 2.90
N GLY A 177 27.41 9.74 2.22
CA GLY A 177 27.71 9.62 0.79
C GLY A 177 26.73 10.32 -0.16
N LEU A 178 25.86 11.17 0.36
CA LEU A 178 25.03 12.04 -0.47
C LEU A 178 25.83 13.28 -0.89
N LYS A 179 25.65 13.75 -2.12
CA LYS A 179 26.20 15.02 -2.62
C LYS A 179 25.10 16.07 -2.70
N HIS A 180 25.46 17.31 -3.02
CA HIS A 180 24.45 18.31 -3.29
C HIS A 180 23.54 17.91 -4.46
N GLY A 181 22.24 18.14 -4.28
CA GLY A 181 21.23 17.82 -5.28
C GLY A 181 21.31 18.68 -6.54
N HIS A 182 21.76 19.93 -6.44
CA HIS A 182 21.82 20.86 -7.59
C HIS A 182 23.09 20.75 -8.43
N ASP A 183 24.16 20.14 -7.90
CA ASP A 183 25.43 20.01 -8.60
C ASP A 183 25.34 19.01 -9.75
N SER A 184 25.89 19.37 -10.91
CA SER A 184 25.83 18.54 -12.12
C SER A 184 26.82 17.36 -12.13
N ASP A 185 27.68 17.26 -11.13
CA ASP A 185 28.73 16.24 -11.07
C ASP A 185 28.14 14.84 -10.83
N TYR A 186 28.99 13.82 -11.01
CA TYR A 186 28.63 12.40 -10.86
C TYR A 186 27.47 11.98 -11.78
N ASN A 187 26.28 11.75 -11.21
CA ASN A 187 25.08 11.26 -11.91
C ASN A 187 24.10 12.38 -12.28
N GLY A 188 24.55 13.64 -12.25
CA GLY A 188 23.74 14.81 -12.59
C GLY A 188 23.12 15.51 -11.38
N GLY A 189 22.34 16.56 -11.67
CA GLY A 189 21.58 17.32 -10.68
C GLY A 189 20.08 16.99 -10.72
N LEU A 190 19.38 17.36 -9.65
CA LEU A 190 17.93 17.28 -9.52
C LEU A 190 17.28 18.01 -10.70
N SER A 191 16.20 17.42 -11.21
CA SER A 191 15.38 18.06 -12.24
C SER A 191 14.83 19.41 -11.75
N ALA A 192 14.60 20.34 -12.68
CA ALA A 192 14.23 21.72 -12.33
C ALA A 192 12.94 21.80 -11.48
N ASP A 193 11.99 20.88 -11.68
CA ASP A 193 10.73 20.77 -10.92
C ASP A 193 10.85 19.92 -9.64
N ARG A 194 12.06 19.49 -9.30
CA ARG A 194 12.41 18.73 -8.08
C ARG A 194 13.59 19.31 -7.31
N ASN A 195 14.24 20.35 -7.82
CA ASN A 195 15.32 21.03 -7.12
C ASN A 195 14.76 22.01 -6.07
N GLY A 196 14.35 21.44 -4.93
CA GLY A 196 13.85 22.16 -3.76
C GLY A 196 14.01 21.31 -2.49
N THR A 197 14.18 21.95 -1.33
CA THR A 197 14.35 21.21 -0.05
C THR A 197 13.14 20.36 0.33
N GLU A 198 11.98 20.62 -0.25
CA GLU A 198 10.77 19.78 -0.10
C GLU A 198 10.93 18.37 -0.72
N PHE A 199 11.98 18.11 -1.51
CA PHE A 199 12.24 16.80 -2.12
C PHE A 199 13.57 16.16 -1.71
N SER A 200 14.58 16.99 -1.45
CA SER A 200 15.88 16.56 -0.95
C SER A 200 16.49 17.65 -0.09
N VAL A 201 16.89 17.32 1.13
CA VAL A 201 17.61 18.24 2.02
C VAL A 201 19.00 18.58 1.50
N MET A 202 19.50 17.84 0.52
CA MET A 202 20.83 18.00 -0.07
C MET A 202 20.95 19.16 -1.06
N THR A 203 19.91 19.98 -1.28
CA THR A 203 20.01 21.14 -2.16
C THR A 203 20.02 22.46 -1.40
N TYR A 204 20.73 23.46 -1.93
CA TYR A 204 20.74 24.84 -1.44
C TYR A 204 19.49 25.65 -1.85
N ALA A 205 18.64 25.06 -2.70
CA ALA A 205 17.38 25.65 -3.10
C ALA A 205 16.29 25.28 -2.09
N SER A 206 15.95 26.18 -1.16
CA SER A 206 14.83 25.94 -0.25
C SER A 206 13.52 25.77 -1.01
N TYR A 207 13.32 26.54 -2.09
CA TYR A 207 12.16 26.48 -2.99
C TYR A 207 12.55 26.22 -4.46
N ILE A 208 11.60 25.68 -5.22
CA ILE A 208 11.77 25.40 -6.66
C ILE A 208 11.96 26.70 -7.44
N GLY A 209 12.96 26.72 -8.34
CA GLY A 209 13.25 27.89 -9.17
C GLY A 209 14.17 28.92 -8.52
N THR A 210 14.76 28.60 -7.37
CA THR A 210 15.82 29.41 -6.75
C THR A 210 16.97 29.69 -7.74
N ASP A 211 17.39 30.96 -7.85
CA ASP A 211 18.62 31.34 -8.55
C ASP A 211 19.85 31.13 -7.67
N LEU A 212 20.42 29.93 -7.74
CA LEU A 212 21.59 29.55 -6.94
C LEU A 212 22.87 30.31 -7.33
N SER A 213 22.88 31.10 -8.40
CA SER A 213 23.99 32.04 -8.68
C SER A 213 24.07 33.18 -7.66
N GLN A 214 22.97 33.43 -6.93
CA GLN A 214 22.88 34.42 -5.85
C GLN A 214 23.17 33.80 -4.46
N GLY A 215 23.54 32.52 -4.40
CA GLY A 215 23.74 31.78 -3.16
C GLY A 215 22.54 30.91 -2.79
N LEU A 216 22.62 30.28 -1.61
CA LEU A 216 21.56 29.46 -1.07
C LEU A 216 20.34 30.30 -0.69
N SER A 217 19.18 29.66 -0.62
CA SER A 217 17.94 30.24 -0.08
C SER A 217 17.55 29.52 1.20
N THR A 218 16.81 30.20 2.06
CA THR A 218 16.39 29.69 3.38
C THR A 218 14.89 29.85 3.57
N ALA A 219 14.32 28.95 4.37
CA ALA A 219 12.91 28.98 4.70
C ALA A 219 12.64 30.03 5.80
N TRP A 220 11.35 30.36 6.01
CA TRP A 220 10.97 30.99 7.26
C TRP A 220 11.27 30.03 8.42
N ARG A 221 11.76 30.57 9.54
CA ARG A 221 12.08 29.75 10.72
C ARG A 221 10.84 28.97 11.17
N GLY A 222 10.97 27.64 11.26
CA GLY A 222 9.86 26.72 11.54
C GLY A 222 9.18 26.13 10.29
N SER A 223 9.66 26.44 9.07
CA SER A 223 9.09 25.97 7.80
C SER A 223 9.99 25.03 6.98
N ALA A 224 11.25 24.82 7.38
CA ALA A 224 12.16 23.90 6.72
C ALA A 224 11.74 22.43 6.92
N PRO A 225 12.27 21.47 6.14
CA PRO A 225 12.05 20.05 6.37
C PRO A 225 12.34 19.60 7.81
N GLN A 226 11.46 18.77 8.36
CA GLN A 226 11.56 18.24 9.72
C GLN A 226 12.39 16.93 9.80
N GLY A 227 12.94 16.49 8.68
CA GLY A 227 13.76 15.30 8.53
C GLY A 227 14.21 15.12 7.07
N TYR A 228 14.82 13.98 6.76
CA TYR A 228 15.21 13.61 5.40
C TYR A 228 13.99 13.50 4.48
N MET A 229 14.14 13.93 3.22
CA MET A 229 13.04 13.94 2.25
C MET A 229 13.16 12.77 1.26
N MET A 230 12.14 12.58 0.42
CA MET A 230 11.94 11.35 -0.36
C MET A 230 13.17 10.85 -1.14
N TYR A 231 13.96 11.75 -1.73
CA TYR A 231 15.13 11.36 -2.52
C TYR A 231 16.33 11.05 -1.64
N ASP A 232 16.43 11.68 -0.46
CA ASP A 232 17.46 11.37 0.52
C ASP A 232 17.22 9.98 1.11
N ILE A 233 15.99 9.71 1.54
CA ILE A 233 15.55 8.41 2.08
C ILE A 233 15.86 7.32 1.06
N ALA A 234 15.43 7.46 -0.19
CA ALA A 234 15.65 6.46 -1.22
C ALA A 234 17.13 6.24 -1.55
N ALA A 235 17.95 7.30 -1.60
CA ALA A 235 19.39 7.19 -1.83
C ALA A 235 20.09 6.45 -0.68
N LEU A 236 19.74 6.77 0.56
CA LEU A 236 20.30 6.14 1.74
C LEU A 236 19.84 4.68 1.89
N GLN A 237 18.59 4.37 1.53
CA GLN A 237 18.12 2.99 1.45
C GLN A 237 18.85 2.21 0.36
N ALA A 238 19.15 2.81 -0.79
CA ALA A 238 19.95 2.16 -1.82
C ALA A 238 21.37 1.80 -1.32
N TYR A 239 21.97 2.64 -0.48
CA TYR A 239 23.27 2.34 0.13
C TYR A 239 23.22 1.32 1.26
N TYR A 240 22.21 1.42 2.13
CA TYR A 240 22.24 0.78 3.45
C TYR A 240 21.07 -0.18 3.70
N GLY A 241 20.23 -0.41 2.70
CA GLY A 241 19.02 -1.24 2.79
C GLY A 241 17.88 -0.52 3.51
N ALA A 242 16.64 -0.83 3.11
CA ALA A 242 15.45 -0.30 3.75
C ALA A 242 15.06 -1.06 5.04
N ASN A 243 14.50 -0.33 6.00
CA ASN A 243 13.96 -0.89 7.25
C ASN A 243 12.50 -1.30 7.09
N PHE A 244 12.20 -2.59 7.24
CA PHE A 244 10.84 -3.15 7.23
C PHE A 244 10.42 -3.77 8.58
N SER A 245 10.92 -3.23 9.69
CA SER A 245 10.69 -3.80 11.04
C SER A 245 9.24 -3.80 11.51
N ALA A 246 8.33 -3.07 10.84
CA ALA A 246 6.93 -2.95 11.22
C ALA A 246 5.97 -3.80 10.36
N VAL A 247 6.49 -4.69 9.50
CA VAL A 247 5.65 -5.66 8.76
C VAL A 247 4.82 -6.51 9.72
N GLY A 248 3.53 -6.64 9.43
CA GLY A 248 2.57 -7.35 10.28
C GLY A 248 2.00 -6.50 11.42
N THR A 249 2.28 -5.19 11.44
CA THR A 249 1.68 -4.22 12.37
C THR A 249 0.82 -3.18 11.62
N THR A 250 0.06 -2.38 12.37
CA THR A 250 -0.79 -1.32 11.85
C THR A 250 -0.37 0.05 12.39
N ALA A 251 -0.51 1.09 11.57
CA ALA A 251 -0.16 2.46 11.96
C ALA A 251 -1.16 3.48 11.37
N VAL A 252 -1.86 4.23 12.24
CA VAL A 252 -2.68 5.38 11.86
C VAL A 252 -1.90 6.66 12.16
N TYR A 253 -1.53 7.39 11.12
CA TYR A 253 -0.84 8.67 11.21
C TYR A 253 -1.86 9.80 11.17
N SER A 254 -1.80 10.70 12.15
CA SER A 254 -2.63 11.91 12.21
C SER A 254 -1.81 13.11 12.69
N TRP A 255 -2.35 14.33 12.51
CA TRP A 255 -1.66 15.58 12.86
C TRP A 255 -2.57 16.51 13.63
N ASP A 256 -2.05 17.19 14.64
CA ASP A 256 -2.80 18.23 15.34
C ASP A 256 -2.95 19.49 14.46
N ALA A 257 -4.19 19.92 14.26
CA ALA A 257 -4.53 21.01 13.33
C ALA A 257 -4.07 22.40 13.77
N VAL A 258 -3.48 22.54 14.97
CA VAL A 258 -2.98 23.82 15.49
C VAL A 258 -1.45 23.79 15.61
N THR A 259 -0.91 22.75 16.23
CA THR A 259 0.50 22.63 16.58
C THR A 259 1.33 21.89 15.54
N GLY A 260 0.68 21.12 14.65
CA GLY A 260 1.35 20.27 13.67
C GLY A 260 2.00 19.01 14.26
N GLN A 261 1.74 18.70 15.54
CA GLN A 261 2.25 17.48 16.17
C GLN A 261 1.71 16.25 15.45
N GLN A 262 2.60 15.36 15.02
CA GLN A 262 2.23 14.07 14.45
C GLN A 262 1.92 13.05 15.54
N TYR A 263 0.95 12.18 15.30
CA TYR A 263 0.60 11.03 16.13
C TYR A 263 0.66 9.74 15.31
N ILE A 264 1.04 8.64 15.96
CA ILE A 264 0.90 7.28 15.43
C ILE A 264 0.06 6.50 16.44
N ASN A 265 -1.09 5.99 15.99
CA ASN A 265 -2.04 5.25 16.84
C ASN A 265 -2.46 6.03 18.10
N GLY A 266 -2.63 7.36 17.96
CA GLY A 266 -3.06 8.26 19.04
C GLY A 266 -1.97 8.73 20.01
N GLU A 267 -0.75 8.19 19.89
CA GLU A 267 0.41 8.60 20.69
C GLU A 267 1.32 9.54 19.89
N ALA A 268 1.94 10.52 20.56
CA ALA A 268 2.86 11.45 19.89
C ALA A 268 3.96 10.66 19.17
N ALA A 269 4.08 10.88 17.87
CA ALA A 269 4.93 10.05 17.02
C ALA A 269 6.39 10.21 17.42
N PRO A 270 7.12 9.10 17.68
CA PRO A 270 8.54 9.19 17.99
C PRO A 270 9.30 9.75 16.78
N LEU A 271 10.42 10.42 17.04
CA LEU A 271 11.30 10.98 16.00
C LEU A 271 10.70 12.12 15.17
N THR A 272 9.62 12.72 15.68
CA THR A 272 8.92 13.87 15.10
C THR A 272 8.81 14.96 16.18
N GLY A 273 8.35 16.16 15.80
CA GLY A 273 8.07 17.22 16.76
C GLY A 273 7.33 18.40 16.15
N VAL A 274 6.97 19.36 16.99
CA VAL A 274 6.30 20.60 16.57
C VAL A 274 7.33 21.64 16.11
N SER A 275 7.08 22.27 14.96
CA SER A 275 7.82 23.46 14.57
C SER A 275 7.31 24.69 15.34
N GLU A 276 8.11 25.76 15.40
CA GLU A 276 7.71 26.99 16.09
C GLU A 276 6.49 27.68 15.50
N THR A 277 6.22 27.40 14.22
CA THR A 277 5.14 27.99 13.44
C THR A 277 4.00 27.01 13.18
N GLY A 278 4.04 25.80 13.76
CA GLY A 278 3.03 24.75 13.55
C GLY A 278 2.94 24.25 12.11
N LYS A 279 3.99 24.50 11.30
CA LYS A 279 4.11 24.00 9.92
C LYS A 279 4.57 22.55 9.93
N ILE A 280 4.14 21.83 8.90
CA ILE A 280 4.42 20.42 8.66
C ILE A 280 5.11 20.30 7.31
N LEU A 281 6.30 19.70 7.29
CA LEU A 281 7.03 19.37 6.07
C LEU A 281 7.93 18.16 6.34
N GLN A 282 7.48 16.99 5.92
CA GLN A 282 8.17 15.73 6.18
C GLN A 282 7.82 14.65 5.16
N THR A 283 8.70 13.66 5.03
CA THR A 283 8.43 12.42 4.28
C THR A 283 8.17 11.27 5.23
N ILE A 284 7.17 10.43 4.94
CA ILE A 284 6.83 9.26 5.75
C ILE A 284 7.41 7.99 5.15
N TRP A 285 8.13 7.23 6.00
CA TRP A 285 8.50 5.84 5.76
C TRP A 285 7.80 4.94 6.79
N THR A 286 6.91 4.06 6.33
CA THR A 286 6.00 3.30 7.21
C THR A 286 6.64 2.07 7.85
N GLN A 287 7.88 1.73 7.49
CA GLN A 287 8.59 0.52 7.94
C GLN A 287 7.87 -0.80 7.62
N GLY A 288 6.95 -0.81 6.66
CA GLY A 288 6.18 -2.01 6.33
C GLY A 288 4.87 -2.18 7.07
N ALA A 289 4.50 -1.26 7.97
CA ALA A 289 3.21 -1.29 8.65
C ALA A 289 2.07 -1.05 7.63
N THR A 290 0.93 -1.72 7.83
CA THR A 290 -0.31 -1.36 7.15
C THR A 290 -0.73 0.01 7.65
N ALA A 291 -0.48 1.03 6.83
CA ALA A 291 -0.52 2.42 7.23
C ALA A 291 -1.77 3.15 6.71
N THR A 292 -2.35 4.00 7.56
CA THR A 292 -3.46 4.90 7.22
C THR A 292 -3.08 6.34 7.54
N TYR A 293 -3.34 7.25 6.61
CA TYR A 293 -3.36 8.69 6.89
C TYR A 293 -4.76 9.10 7.32
N ASP A 294 -4.85 9.76 8.46
CA ASP A 294 -6.08 10.29 9.02
C ASP A 294 -5.96 11.82 9.14
N PHE A 295 -6.61 12.50 8.19
CA PHE A 295 -6.73 13.95 8.10
C PHE A 295 -8.14 14.43 8.50
N SER A 296 -8.94 13.58 9.16
CA SER A 296 -10.36 13.86 9.45
C SER A 296 -10.61 15.05 10.38
N ASN A 297 -9.59 15.49 11.13
CA ASN A 297 -9.68 16.65 12.00
C ASN A 297 -9.47 18.00 11.28
N PHE A 298 -9.16 17.99 9.99
CA PHE A 298 -9.07 19.17 9.15
C PHE A 298 -10.36 19.37 8.36
N SER A 299 -10.76 20.62 8.14
CA SER A 299 -12.00 20.98 7.43
C SER A 299 -11.78 21.80 6.16
N GLU A 300 -10.52 21.96 5.74
CA GLU A 300 -10.15 22.58 4.46
C GLU A 300 -10.34 21.56 3.34
N ASP A 301 -10.54 22.03 2.10
CA ASP A 301 -10.46 21.16 0.92
C ASP A 301 -9.04 20.56 0.80
N GLN A 302 -8.97 19.24 0.85
CA GLN A 302 -7.71 18.48 0.88
C GLN A 302 -7.36 17.93 -0.50
N LEU A 303 -6.06 17.88 -0.80
CA LEU A 303 -5.52 17.11 -1.93
C LEU A 303 -4.61 16.03 -1.35
N ALA A 304 -5.11 14.80 -1.28
CA ALA A 304 -4.42 13.69 -0.64
C ALA A 304 -4.09 12.59 -1.65
N ASP A 305 -2.81 12.27 -1.77
CA ASP A 305 -2.27 11.33 -2.76
C ASP A 305 -1.39 10.29 -2.07
N LEU A 306 -1.74 9.01 -2.21
CA LEU A 306 -1.04 7.88 -1.60
C LEU A 306 0.06 7.28 -2.50
N ARG A 307 0.23 7.78 -3.73
CA ARG A 307 1.22 7.22 -4.65
C ARG A 307 2.64 7.49 -4.15
N PRO A 308 3.56 6.52 -4.23
CA PRO A 308 4.96 6.71 -3.87
C PRO A 308 5.59 7.91 -4.59
N GLY A 309 6.32 8.76 -3.85
CA GLY A 309 6.92 9.99 -4.37
C GLY A 309 5.94 11.14 -4.65
N GLN A 310 4.64 10.98 -4.36
CA GLN A 310 3.67 12.08 -4.33
C GLN A 310 3.53 12.65 -2.90
N TRP A 311 2.61 13.58 -2.71
CA TRP A 311 2.42 14.30 -1.46
C TRP A 311 0.95 14.65 -1.23
N SER A 312 0.62 14.95 0.02
CA SER A 312 -0.71 15.37 0.45
C SER A 312 -0.68 16.78 1.04
N THR A 313 -1.69 17.58 0.70
CA THR A 313 -2.00 18.89 1.30
C THR A 313 -3.33 18.77 2.02
N PHE A 314 -3.31 18.83 3.36
CA PHE A 314 -4.51 18.77 4.21
C PHE A 314 -4.69 20.03 5.07
N SER A 315 -3.68 20.90 5.15
CA SER A 315 -3.84 22.26 5.67
C SER A 315 -2.89 23.25 5.01
N ARG A 316 -3.46 24.25 4.33
CA ARG A 316 -2.69 25.34 3.71
C ARG A 316 -2.01 26.23 4.75
N ALA A 317 -2.63 26.38 5.92
CA ALA A 317 -2.07 27.16 7.02
C ALA A 317 -0.78 26.51 7.56
N GLN A 318 -0.69 25.18 7.51
CA GLN A 318 0.47 24.41 8.00
C GLN A 318 1.48 24.05 6.91
N LEU A 319 1.35 24.55 5.67
CA LEU A 319 2.40 24.39 4.64
C LEU A 319 3.64 25.21 4.99
N GLY A 320 4.83 24.61 4.81
CA GLY A 320 6.11 25.31 4.99
C GLY A 320 6.26 26.50 4.02
N ASP A 321 6.66 27.66 4.54
CA ASP A 321 7.00 28.85 3.78
C ASP A 321 8.52 28.85 3.45
N LEU A 322 8.87 28.43 2.23
CA LEU A 322 10.22 28.05 1.80
C LEU A 322 11.10 29.22 1.32
N ASN A 323 10.69 30.47 1.56
CA ASN A 323 11.48 31.64 1.19
C ASN A 323 11.31 32.78 2.20
N ASN A 324 12.32 33.02 3.03
CA ASN A 324 12.28 34.10 4.02
C ASN A 324 12.55 35.51 3.46
N ALA A 325 12.94 35.63 2.19
CA ALA A 325 13.14 36.93 1.54
C ALA A 325 11.81 37.61 1.14
N VAL A 326 10.69 36.91 1.29
CA VAL A 326 9.33 37.39 0.97
C VAL A 326 8.38 37.21 2.16
N PRO A 327 7.24 37.92 2.20
CA PRO A 327 6.26 37.75 3.28
C PRO A 327 5.79 36.29 3.42
N GLN A 328 5.64 35.84 4.67
CA GLN A 328 5.07 34.54 4.99
C GLN A 328 3.66 34.36 4.37
N GLY A 329 3.34 33.17 3.87
CA GLY A 329 2.09 32.87 3.18
C GLY A 329 2.07 33.25 1.69
N THR A 330 3.20 33.63 1.10
CA THR A 330 3.29 33.85 -0.35
C THR A 330 3.16 32.51 -1.08
N LEU A 331 2.00 32.29 -1.74
CA LEU A 331 1.62 31.01 -2.35
C LEU A 331 2.67 30.38 -3.25
N GLU A 332 3.43 31.18 -4.00
CA GLU A 332 4.49 30.71 -4.92
C GLU A 332 5.63 29.97 -4.19
N TYR A 333 5.88 30.32 -2.93
CA TYR A 333 6.98 29.79 -2.12
C TYR A 333 6.51 28.91 -0.97
N GLN A 334 5.26 28.43 -1.01
CA GLN A 334 4.80 27.40 -0.08
C GLN A 334 5.19 26.01 -0.61
N ALA A 335 5.51 25.10 0.31
CA ALA A 335 5.70 23.69 -0.02
C ALA A 335 4.46 23.13 -0.74
N LYS A 336 4.66 22.16 -1.63
CA LYS A 336 3.55 21.55 -2.38
C LYS A 336 2.64 20.67 -1.52
N GLY A 337 3.13 20.15 -0.40
CA GLY A 337 2.38 19.32 0.52
C GLY A 337 2.85 19.49 1.96
N ASN A 338 2.01 19.05 2.89
CA ASN A 338 2.37 18.91 4.30
C ASN A 338 3.22 17.64 4.50
N VAL A 339 2.81 16.54 3.85
CA VAL A 339 3.45 15.23 3.96
C VAL A 339 3.72 14.62 2.60
N TYR A 340 4.90 14.03 2.44
CA TYR A 340 5.35 13.38 1.21
C TYR A 340 5.46 11.87 1.44
N ASN A 341 5.13 11.09 0.43
CA ASN A 341 5.30 9.64 0.46
C ASN A 341 6.73 9.30 0.03
N ALA A 342 7.41 8.44 0.80
CA ALA A 342 8.68 7.88 0.35
C ALA A 342 8.50 7.13 -0.99
N LEU A 343 9.59 7.02 -1.75
CA LEU A 343 9.64 6.13 -2.91
C LEU A 343 9.64 4.66 -2.43
N LEU A 344 9.20 3.75 -3.31
CA LEU A 344 9.32 2.31 -3.03
C LEU A 344 10.79 1.88 -3.09
N TYR A 345 11.19 1.04 -2.14
CA TYR A 345 12.49 0.40 -2.15
C TYR A 345 12.47 -0.79 -3.13
N GLU A 346 13.18 -0.69 -4.26
CA GLU A 346 13.26 -1.75 -5.28
C GLU A 346 11.88 -2.23 -5.82
N GLY A 347 10.89 -1.32 -5.84
CA GLY A 347 9.51 -1.64 -6.24
C GLY A 347 8.69 -2.40 -5.18
N ASP A 348 9.24 -2.58 -3.98
CA ASP A 348 8.56 -3.25 -2.87
C ASP A 348 7.47 -2.37 -2.26
N THR A 349 6.23 -2.83 -2.35
CA THR A 349 5.04 -2.09 -1.92
C THR A 349 4.77 -2.15 -0.43
N ARG A 350 5.54 -2.90 0.37
CA ARG A 350 5.30 -3.04 1.82
C ARG A 350 5.28 -1.70 2.55
N SER A 351 6.06 -0.73 2.08
CA SER A 351 6.12 0.61 2.68
C SER A 351 5.00 1.56 2.24
N ALA A 352 4.21 1.18 1.23
CA ALA A 352 3.14 2.02 0.71
C ALA A 352 2.03 2.21 1.75
N VAL A 353 1.47 3.42 1.78
CA VAL A 353 0.31 3.74 2.60
C VAL A 353 -0.93 3.16 1.91
N SER A 354 -1.78 2.46 2.65
CA SER A 354 -2.94 1.75 2.11
C SER A 354 -4.27 2.30 2.61
N GLY A 355 -4.27 3.28 3.51
CA GLY A 355 -5.48 3.92 4.02
C GLY A 355 -5.39 5.44 3.96
N LEU A 356 -6.51 6.07 3.63
CA LEU A 356 -6.67 7.53 3.63
C LEU A 356 -8.07 7.89 4.12
N ILE A 357 -8.11 8.78 5.10
CA ILE A 357 -9.32 9.37 5.66
C ILE A 357 -9.17 10.89 5.57
N THR A 358 -10.05 11.58 4.86
CA THR A 358 -10.03 13.04 4.72
C THR A 358 -11.07 13.73 5.60
N GLY A 359 -11.20 15.05 5.44
CA GLY A 359 -11.90 15.95 6.34
C GLY A 359 -13.39 16.07 6.04
N SER A 360 -13.95 17.24 6.29
CA SER A 360 -15.31 17.60 5.85
C SER A 360 -15.30 18.61 4.69
N GLY A 361 -14.16 18.72 3.99
CA GLY A 361 -13.97 19.63 2.86
C GLY A 361 -14.40 18.98 1.56
N ASN A 362 -14.33 19.70 0.43
CA ASN A 362 -14.47 19.05 -0.88
C ASN A 362 -13.10 18.53 -1.30
N ASP A 363 -12.84 17.28 -0.97
CA ASP A 363 -11.53 16.67 -0.97
C ASP A 363 -11.23 15.97 -2.30
N THR A 364 -9.94 15.82 -2.61
CA THR A 364 -9.45 14.99 -3.71
C THR A 364 -8.58 13.88 -3.14
N LEU A 365 -9.03 12.63 -3.28
CA LEU A 365 -8.35 11.44 -2.79
C LEU A 365 -7.80 10.64 -3.98
N ILE A 366 -6.52 10.32 -3.95
CA ILE A 366 -5.84 9.51 -4.97
C ILE A 366 -5.18 8.32 -4.28
N GLY A 367 -5.71 7.13 -4.55
CA GLY A 367 -5.10 5.86 -4.17
C GLY A 367 -3.85 5.53 -4.98
N ASN A 368 -3.28 4.36 -4.73
CA ASN A 368 -2.10 3.84 -5.42
C ASN A 368 -2.39 2.45 -6.00
N ASP A 369 -1.36 1.69 -6.38
CA ASP A 369 -1.53 0.42 -7.10
C ASP A 369 -1.65 -0.80 -6.17
N ILE A 370 -1.80 -0.59 -4.85
CA ILE A 370 -2.15 -1.64 -3.89
C ILE A 370 -3.59 -1.46 -3.41
N ASP A 371 -4.13 -2.47 -2.74
CA ASP A 371 -5.46 -2.40 -2.12
C ASP A 371 -5.55 -1.20 -1.15
N ASN A 372 -6.46 -0.27 -1.41
CA ASN A 372 -6.66 0.93 -0.60
C ASN A 372 -7.99 0.93 0.15
N LEU A 373 -8.00 1.55 1.33
CA LEU A 373 -9.17 2.03 2.04
C LEU A 373 -9.23 3.56 1.93
N LEU A 374 -10.21 4.08 1.20
CA LEU A 374 -10.39 5.52 0.97
C LEU A 374 -11.73 5.97 1.58
N ILE A 375 -11.70 6.93 2.50
CA ILE A 375 -12.90 7.46 3.17
C ILE A 375 -12.84 8.99 3.08
N ALA A 376 -13.76 9.60 2.33
CA ALA A 376 -13.74 11.05 2.13
C ALA A 376 -14.59 11.86 3.15
N ASN A 377 -15.45 11.16 3.89
CA ASN A 377 -16.30 11.67 4.97
C ASN A 377 -17.44 12.61 4.53
N ALA A 378 -17.23 13.90 4.36
CA ALA A 378 -18.33 14.80 3.99
C ALA A 378 -17.82 15.91 3.10
N GLY A 379 -18.63 16.36 2.15
CA GLY A 379 -18.19 17.25 1.09
C GLY A 379 -18.49 16.63 -0.27
N ASP A 380 -18.37 17.41 -1.34
CA ASP A 380 -18.48 16.89 -2.70
C ASP A 380 -17.09 16.45 -3.19
N ASP A 381 -16.76 15.18 -2.96
CA ASP A 381 -15.40 14.66 -3.04
C ASP A 381 -15.05 14.07 -4.41
N HIS A 382 -13.76 14.06 -4.75
CA HIS A 382 -13.22 13.45 -5.96
C HIS A 382 -12.26 12.32 -5.58
N ILE A 383 -12.67 11.07 -5.80
CA ILE A 383 -11.92 9.90 -5.38
C ILE A 383 -11.46 9.11 -6.60
N THR A 384 -10.16 8.84 -6.72
CA THR A 384 -9.59 7.92 -7.72
C THR A 384 -8.90 6.77 -7.01
N THR A 385 -9.34 5.53 -7.23
CA THR A 385 -8.86 4.40 -6.43
C THR A 385 -7.48 3.88 -6.82
N GLY A 386 -7.11 3.97 -8.11
CA GLY A 386 -5.96 3.23 -8.63
C GLY A 386 -6.26 1.75 -8.86
N ALA A 387 -5.22 0.94 -9.04
CA ALA A 387 -5.35 -0.52 -9.17
C ALA A 387 -5.65 -1.19 -7.81
N GLY A 388 -5.65 -2.53 -7.77
CA GLY A 388 -5.92 -3.27 -6.53
C GLY A 388 -7.42 -3.38 -6.19
N ASN A 389 -7.71 -4.10 -5.10
CA ASN A 389 -9.07 -4.32 -4.61
C ASN A 389 -9.40 -3.24 -3.57
N ASN A 390 -9.97 -2.12 -4.03
CA ASN A 390 -10.18 -0.96 -3.17
C ASN A 390 -11.51 -1.00 -2.45
N ARG A 391 -11.54 -0.41 -1.25
CA ARG A 391 -12.74 -0.12 -0.48
C ARG A 391 -12.88 1.40 -0.36
N VAL A 392 -14.01 1.93 -0.80
CA VAL A 392 -14.25 3.37 -0.90
C VAL A 392 -15.53 3.75 -0.19
N SER A 393 -15.52 4.84 0.58
CA SER A 393 -16.72 5.57 1.01
C SER A 393 -16.55 7.02 0.57
N GLY A 394 -17.51 7.52 -0.20
CA GLY A 394 -17.62 8.95 -0.51
C GLY A 394 -18.06 9.71 0.74
N GLY A 395 -19.02 9.16 1.46
CA GLY A 395 -19.60 9.77 2.64
C GLY A 395 -20.71 10.75 2.24
N ALA A 396 -20.94 11.77 3.04
CA ALA A 396 -22.05 12.68 2.83
C ALA A 396 -21.71 13.78 1.82
N GLY A 397 -22.33 13.74 0.65
CA GLY A 397 -22.16 14.76 -0.38
C GLY A 397 -22.57 14.21 -1.74
N ALA A 398 -22.27 14.94 -2.81
CA ALA A 398 -22.39 14.40 -4.16
C ALA A 398 -20.99 14.08 -4.69
N ASP A 399 -20.57 12.83 -4.52
CA ASP A 399 -19.19 12.42 -4.76
C ASP A 399 -18.95 11.92 -6.18
N THR A 400 -17.74 12.16 -6.69
CA THR A 400 -17.26 11.59 -7.94
C THR A 400 -16.19 10.55 -7.65
N ILE A 401 -16.52 9.29 -7.90
CA ILE A 401 -15.66 8.15 -7.61
C ILE A 401 -15.21 7.51 -8.93
N VAL A 402 -13.91 7.34 -9.12
CA VAL A 402 -13.32 6.68 -10.30
C VAL A 402 -12.64 5.40 -9.85
N PHE A 403 -13.26 4.27 -10.16
CA PHE A 403 -12.66 2.95 -9.97
C PHE A 403 -11.59 2.69 -11.03
N GLY A 404 -10.42 2.22 -10.59
CA GLY A 404 -9.43 1.60 -11.45
C GLY A 404 -9.68 0.09 -11.62
N SER A 405 -8.64 -0.64 -12.01
CA SER A 405 -8.71 -2.10 -12.15
C SER A 405 -8.78 -2.80 -10.79
N GLY A 406 -9.33 -4.01 -10.74
CA GLY A 406 -9.46 -4.81 -9.51
C GLY A 406 -10.89 -4.83 -8.97
N HIS A 407 -11.09 -5.53 -7.86
CA HIS A 407 -12.40 -5.67 -7.22
C HIS A 407 -12.65 -4.48 -6.28
N ASN A 408 -13.34 -3.48 -6.78
CA ASN A 408 -13.61 -2.25 -6.05
C ASN A 408 -14.99 -2.28 -5.40
N ILE A 409 -15.06 -1.89 -4.13
CA ILE A 409 -16.28 -1.85 -3.34
C ILE A 409 -16.52 -0.41 -2.88
N LEU A 410 -17.63 0.19 -3.31
CA LEU A 410 -18.18 1.40 -2.68
C LEU A 410 -19.06 0.96 -1.51
N PHE A 411 -18.84 1.46 -0.31
CA PHE A 411 -19.65 1.15 0.86
C PHE A 411 -20.14 2.43 1.51
N ASP A 412 -21.47 2.58 1.63
CA ASP A 412 -22.04 3.72 2.33
C ASP A 412 -23.49 3.49 2.76
N ALA A 413 -24.00 4.35 3.64
CA ALA A 413 -25.44 4.41 3.86
C ALA A 413 -26.15 4.94 2.61
N LEU A 414 -27.39 4.52 2.38
CA LEU A 414 -28.16 4.97 1.21
C LEU A 414 -28.35 6.50 1.16
N ALA A 415 -28.34 7.18 2.31
CA ALA A 415 -28.43 8.64 2.38
C ALA A 415 -27.16 9.33 1.88
N ASP A 416 -26.01 8.72 2.14
CA ASP A 416 -24.69 9.27 1.83
C ASP A 416 -24.33 9.01 0.36
N LEU A 417 -24.80 7.90 -0.22
CA LEU A 417 -24.73 7.68 -1.69
C LEU A 417 -25.51 8.72 -2.52
N ASN A 418 -26.29 9.61 -1.92
CA ASN A 418 -27.21 10.45 -2.68
C ASN A 418 -26.49 11.56 -3.46
N GLY A 419 -26.47 11.45 -4.78
CA GLY A 419 -25.83 12.39 -5.68
C GLY A 419 -24.58 11.83 -6.34
N ASP A 420 -24.10 10.68 -5.85
CA ASP A 420 -22.84 10.10 -6.28
C ASP A 420 -22.82 9.65 -7.74
N ALA A 421 -21.65 9.79 -8.34
CA ALA A 421 -21.31 9.34 -9.67
C ALA A 421 -20.08 8.44 -9.64
N VAL A 422 -20.27 7.15 -9.92
CA VAL A 422 -19.19 6.14 -9.92
C VAL A 422 -18.80 5.79 -11.35
N PHE A 423 -17.58 6.08 -11.74
CA PHE A 423 -17.00 5.78 -13.05
C PHE A 423 -16.10 4.55 -12.99
N GLY A 424 -16.03 3.82 -14.11
CA GLY A 424 -15.23 2.59 -14.19
C GLY A 424 -15.89 1.39 -13.53
N PHE A 425 -17.20 1.46 -13.26
CA PHE A 425 -17.94 0.34 -12.68
C PHE A 425 -18.01 -0.82 -13.69
N SER A 426 -17.75 -2.04 -13.23
CA SER A 426 -17.69 -3.24 -14.07
C SER A 426 -18.19 -4.46 -13.30
N ALA A 427 -18.07 -5.66 -13.87
CA ALA A 427 -18.44 -6.91 -13.19
C ALA A 427 -17.58 -7.22 -11.94
N LEU A 428 -16.45 -6.53 -11.76
CA LEU A 428 -15.62 -6.63 -10.56
C LEU A 428 -16.02 -5.59 -9.48
N GLY A 429 -16.88 -4.64 -9.83
CA GLY A 429 -17.36 -3.59 -8.94
C GLY A 429 -18.56 -4.02 -8.10
N ARG A 430 -18.69 -3.47 -6.89
CA ARG A 430 -19.85 -3.66 -6.02
C ARG A 430 -20.17 -2.39 -5.23
N VAL A 431 -21.45 -2.15 -4.98
CA VAL A 431 -21.93 -1.14 -4.02
C VAL A 431 -22.56 -1.85 -2.84
N ASP A 432 -22.13 -1.50 -1.63
CA ASP A 432 -22.55 -2.04 -0.34
C ASP A 432 -23.41 -0.96 0.35
N MET A 433 -24.73 -1.04 0.23
CA MET A 433 -25.66 -0.11 0.86
C MET A 433 -25.92 -0.50 2.31
N LEU A 434 -25.20 0.13 3.23
CA LEU A 434 -25.21 -0.17 4.65
C LEU A 434 -26.52 0.27 5.34
N GLY A 435 -26.91 -0.46 6.37
CA GLY A 435 -28.12 -0.21 7.17
C GLY A 435 -29.45 -0.38 6.42
N SER A 436 -29.44 -0.88 5.18
CA SER A 436 -30.59 -0.86 4.27
C SER A 436 -30.87 -2.27 3.72
N ARG A 437 -32.08 -2.80 3.98
CA ARG A 437 -32.58 -4.05 3.36
C ARG A 437 -33.63 -3.71 2.31
N LEU A 438 -33.20 -3.49 1.08
CA LEU A 438 -34.06 -3.06 -0.01
C LEU A 438 -34.68 -4.27 -0.74
N THR A 439 -35.83 -4.04 -1.36
CA THR A 439 -36.55 -5.01 -2.20
C THR A 439 -36.96 -4.34 -3.50
N ALA A 440 -37.32 -5.11 -4.52
CA ALA A 440 -37.81 -4.58 -5.80
C ALA A 440 -39.00 -3.60 -5.68
N ALA A 441 -39.72 -3.61 -4.55
CA ALA A 441 -40.80 -2.67 -4.27
C ALA A 441 -40.32 -1.32 -3.67
N THR A 442 -39.07 -1.25 -3.20
CA THR A 442 -38.53 -0.10 -2.46
C THR A 442 -37.45 0.65 -3.21
N TYR A 443 -36.96 0.14 -4.34
CA TYR A 443 -36.00 0.84 -5.21
C TYR A 443 -36.41 0.77 -6.68
N SER A 444 -35.81 1.63 -7.50
CA SER A 444 -35.81 1.56 -8.95
C SER A 444 -34.38 1.52 -9.45
N LEU A 445 -34.09 0.64 -10.39
CA LEU A 445 -32.83 0.57 -11.12
C LEU A 445 -33.14 0.60 -12.61
N THR A 446 -32.49 1.50 -13.34
CA THR A 446 -32.60 1.59 -14.80
C THR A 446 -31.21 1.75 -15.38
N HIS A 447 -30.91 1.07 -16.47
CA HIS A 447 -29.64 1.23 -17.15
C HIS A 447 -29.77 1.22 -18.68
N ASP A 448 -28.77 1.77 -19.35
CA ASP A 448 -28.47 1.53 -20.76
C ASP A 448 -27.09 0.86 -20.89
N ALA A 449 -26.48 0.89 -22.06
CA ALA A 449 -25.17 0.26 -22.29
C ALA A 449 -24.01 0.95 -21.55
N ALA A 450 -24.18 2.17 -21.05
CA ALA A 450 -23.11 2.99 -20.50
C ALA A 450 -23.40 3.55 -19.09
N THR A 451 -24.66 3.63 -18.69
CA THR A 451 -25.08 4.28 -17.44
C THR A 451 -26.17 3.50 -16.76
N ALA A 452 -26.06 3.34 -15.44
CA ALA A 452 -27.10 2.82 -14.56
C ALA A 452 -27.46 3.89 -13.51
N THR A 453 -28.73 3.97 -13.15
CA THR A 453 -29.22 4.88 -12.10
C THR A 453 -30.03 4.07 -11.11
N PHE A 454 -29.59 4.10 -9.85
CA PHE A 454 -30.27 3.50 -8.72
C PHE A 454 -30.98 4.59 -7.92
N ALA A 455 -32.22 4.36 -7.48
CA ALA A 455 -32.94 5.27 -6.62
C ALA A 455 -33.81 4.54 -5.59
N SER A 456 -33.80 5.01 -4.34
CA SER A 456 -34.64 4.49 -3.26
C SER A 456 -34.79 5.53 -2.15
N GLY A 457 -35.98 5.63 -1.54
CA GLY A 457 -36.18 6.44 -0.35
C GLY A 457 -35.93 7.96 -0.51
N GLY A 458 -35.83 8.47 -1.74
CA GLY A 458 -35.46 9.85 -2.02
C GLY A 458 -33.97 10.05 -2.32
N SER A 459 -33.15 9.02 -2.15
CA SER A 459 -31.75 8.99 -2.57
C SER A 459 -31.60 8.44 -3.98
N ALA A 460 -30.62 8.93 -4.74
CA ALA A 460 -30.23 8.34 -6.01
C ALA A 460 -28.73 8.50 -6.30
N PHE A 461 -28.14 7.52 -6.99
CA PHE A 461 -26.76 7.57 -7.48
C PHE A 461 -26.65 6.98 -8.88
N GLN A 462 -25.53 7.25 -9.55
CA GLN A 462 -25.26 6.81 -10.90
C GLN A 462 -23.98 5.98 -10.98
N LEU A 463 -24.03 4.94 -11.80
CA LEU A 463 -22.88 4.11 -12.16
C LEU A 463 -22.61 4.26 -13.66
N PHE A 464 -21.35 4.42 -14.03
CA PHE A 464 -20.88 4.57 -15.41
C PHE A 464 -19.86 3.47 -15.73
N GLY A 465 -20.09 2.75 -16.82
CA GLY A 465 -19.32 1.56 -17.19
C GLY A 465 -19.69 1.03 -18.58
N ASP A 466 -19.36 -0.23 -18.87
CA ASP A 466 -19.92 -0.97 -20.00
C ASP A 466 -20.91 -2.01 -19.45
N PHE A 467 -22.19 -1.80 -19.76
CA PHE A 467 -23.30 -2.64 -19.31
C PHE A 467 -23.98 -3.38 -20.46
N SER A 468 -23.39 -3.40 -21.66
CA SER A 468 -24.03 -3.94 -22.87
C SER A 468 -24.18 -5.48 -22.89
N GLY A 469 -23.42 -6.19 -22.06
CA GLY A 469 -23.32 -7.66 -22.06
C GLY A 469 -23.78 -8.33 -20.78
N GLY A 470 -24.61 -7.67 -19.96
CA GLY A 470 -25.02 -8.19 -18.67
C GLY A 470 -26.14 -7.39 -18.04
N ASP A 471 -26.34 -7.64 -16.75
CA ASP A 471 -27.37 -6.98 -15.95
C ASP A 471 -26.92 -6.77 -14.49
N PHE A 472 -27.72 -6.05 -13.72
CA PHE A 472 -27.47 -5.80 -12.31
C PHE A 472 -28.17 -6.79 -11.38
N MET A 473 -27.48 -7.13 -10.30
CA MET A 473 -27.99 -7.99 -9.24
C MET A 473 -28.05 -7.25 -7.94
N THR A 474 -29.13 -7.47 -7.17
CA THR A 474 -29.19 -7.01 -5.79
C THR A 474 -29.28 -8.16 -4.81
N VAL A 475 -28.56 -8.03 -3.69
CA VAL A 475 -28.53 -9.07 -2.67
C VAL A 475 -28.74 -8.40 -1.31
N ALA A 476 -29.93 -8.52 -0.77
CA ALA A 476 -30.28 -7.97 0.54
C ALA A 476 -30.05 -9.03 1.64
N ARG A 477 -29.33 -8.66 2.70
CA ARG A 477 -28.98 -9.53 3.83
C ARG A 477 -29.16 -8.79 5.16
N GLY A 478 -29.22 -9.57 6.24
CA GLY A 478 -29.26 -9.04 7.60
C GLY A 478 -30.57 -8.33 7.96
N SER A 479 -30.59 -7.73 9.15
CA SER A 479 -31.75 -6.99 9.65
C SER A 479 -31.32 -5.87 10.60
N GLY A 480 -32.18 -4.86 10.80
CA GLY A 480 -31.87 -3.74 11.69
C GLY A 480 -30.63 -2.97 11.23
N ALA A 481 -29.71 -2.70 12.16
CA ALA A 481 -28.47 -1.96 11.86
C ALA A 481 -27.45 -2.78 11.03
N GLU A 482 -27.58 -4.11 11.03
CA GLU A 482 -26.73 -5.03 10.25
C GLU A 482 -27.33 -5.31 8.86
N ALA A 483 -28.46 -4.67 8.52
CA ALA A 483 -29.04 -4.79 7.19
C ALA A 483 -28.07 -4.23 6.14
N ILE A 484 -27.96 -4.92 5.02
CA ILE A 484 -27.14 -4.50 3.89
C ILE A 484 -27.79 -4.92 2.58
N THR A 485 -27.67 -4.09 1.55
CA THR A 485 -28.04 -4.44 0.18
C THR A 485 -26.81 -4.28 -0.70
N TYR A 486 -26.35 -5.38 -1.28
CA TYR A 486 -25.31 -5.36 -2.29
C TYR A 486 -25.93 -5.07 -3.66
N LEU A 487 -25.26 -4.27 -4.48
CA LEU A 487 -25.53 -4.08 -5.90
C LEU A 487 -24.26 -4.37 -6.69
N SER A 488 -24.36 -5.26 -7.68
CA SER A 488 -23.25 -5.62 -8.56
C SER A 488 -23.74 -5.75 -10.00
N PHE A 489 -22.81 -5.66 -10.95
CA PHE A 489 -23.07 -5.98 -12.35
C PHE A 489 -22.55 -7.40 -12.63
N GLY A 490 -23.33 -8.22 -13.32
CA GLY A 490 -22.89 -9.54 -13.78
C GLY A 490 -23.10 -9.68 -15.28
N THR A 491 -22.16 -10.31 -15.96
CA THR A 491 -22.29 -10.58 -17.40
C THR A 491 -23.28 -11.70 -17.65
N PHE A 492 -23.96 -11.68 -18.79
CA PHE A 492 -24.73 -12.83 -19.24
C PHE A 492 -23.80 -14.02 -19.47
N LEU A 493 -24.28 -15.22 -19.20
CA LEU A 493 -23.52 -16.44 -19.52
C LEU A 493 -23.33 -16.51 -21.05
N PRO A 494 -22.10 -16.73 -21.56
CA PRO A 494 -21.90 -16.95 -22.98
C PRO A 494 -22.61 -18.23 -23.43
N THR A 495 -22.85 -18.36 -24.75
CA THR A 495 -23.40 -19.61 -25.28
C THR A 495 -22.36 -20.72 -25.13
N LEU A 496 -22.72 -21.76 -24.37
CA LEU A 496 -21.90 -22.96 -24.19
C LEU A 496 -22.25 -24.01 -25.23
N SER A 497 -21.24 -24.71 -25.75
CA SER A 497 -21.41 -25.72 -26.78
C SER A 497 -20.29 -26.76 -26.71
N GLU A 498 -20.68 -28.02 -26.76
CA GLU A 498 -19.79 -29.19 -26.78
C GLU A 498 -18.59 -29.00 -27.73
N GLY A 499 -17.40 -29.18 -27.20
CA GLY A 499 -16.12 -29.12 -27.89
C GLY A 499 -15.70 -27.71 -28.35
N ALA A 500 -16.39 -26.67 -27.92
CA ALA A 500 -16.10 -25.28 -28.28
C ALA A 500 -15.68 -24.45 -27.07
N ALA A 501 -14.36 -24.35 -26.88
CA ALA A 501 -13.75 -23.57 -25.81
C ALA A 501 -14.31 -22.14 -25.71
N VAL A 502 -14.63 -21.73 -24.49
CA VAL A 502 -14.98 -20.33 -24.19
C VAL A 502 -13.73 -19.46 -24.21
N ASP A 503 -13.91 -18.14 -24.36
CA ASP A 503 -12.80 -17.20 -24.16
C ASP A 503 -12.32 -17.28 -22.71
N ALA A 504 -11.03 -17.54 -22.52
CA ALA A 504 -10.43 -17.71 -21.20
C ALA A 504 -10.63 -16.49 -20.29
N SER A 505 -10.82 -15.29 -20.84
CA SER A 505 -11.09 -14.07 -20.07
C SER A 505 -12.50 -14.03 -19.46
N LEU A 506 -13.42 -14.88 -19.93
CA LEU A 506 -14.79 -14.97 -19.39
C LEU A 506 -14.89 -15.94 -18.21
N ILE A 507 -13.91 -16.83 -18.03
CA ILE A 507 -13.90 -17.84 -16.97
C ILE A 507 -13.70 -17.13 -15.63
N ASN A 508 -14.80 -17.02 -14.87
CA ASN A 508 -14.94 -16.12 -13.73
C ASN A 508 -15.31 -16.84 -12.43
N GLY A 509 -15.33 -18.17 -12.42
CA GLY A 509 -15.84 -18.93 -11.30
C GLY A 509 -17.33 -18.64 -11.06
N ILE A 510 -17.68 -18.36 -9.81
CA ILE A 510 -19.03 -17.91 -9.43
C ILE A 510 -19.05 -16.39 -9.33
N ALA A 511 -19.70 -15.74 -10.30
CA ALA A 511 -20.00 -14.33 -10.30
C ALA A 511 -20.94 -13.99 -9.14
N ASN A 512 -20.71 -12.84 -8.52
CA ASN A 512 -21.52 -12.33 -7.42
C ASN A 512 -21.71 -13.36 -6.27
N GLN A 513 -20.61 -13.91 -5.73
CA GLN A 513 -20.65 -14.89 -4.63
C GLN A 513 -21.58 -14.54 -3.44
N PRO A 514 -21.76 -13.26 -3.02
CA PRO A 514 -22.76 -12.91 -2.00
C PRO A 514 -24.19 -13.40 -2.31
N TYR A 515 -24.53 -13.58 -3.59
CA TYR A 515 -25.78 -14.17 -4.03
C TYR A 515 -26.01 -15.55 -3.40
N LEU A 516 -24.97 -16.36 -3.24
CA LEU A 516 -25.03 -17.72 -2.66
C LEU A 516 -24.87 -17.75 -1.14
N SER A 517 -24.72 -16.60 -0.49
CA SER A 517 -24.62 -16.52 0.98
C SER A 517 -26.00 -16.51 1.63
N GLY A 518 -26.17 -17.32 2.66
CA GLY A 518 -27.35 -17.38 3.51
C GLY A 518 -27.42 -16.26 4.55
N ASP A 519 -28.63 -15.97 5.01
CA ASP A 519 -28.92 -15.18 6.22
C ASP A 519 -29.71 -16.00 7.26
N GLY A 520 -29.84 -17.33 7.05
CA GLY A 520 -30.71 -18.21 7.81
C GLY A 520 -32.20 -18.17 7.44
N GLY A 521 -32.61 -17.26 6.55
CA GLY A 521 -33.97 -17.11 6.03
C GLY A 521 -34.10 -17.39 4.53
N VAL A 522 -33.10 -17.01 3.73
CA VAL A 522 -33.04 -17.28 2.29
C VAL A 522 -33.00 -18.78 2.01
N SER A 523 -33.78 -19.20 1.02
CA SER A 523 -33.67 -20.55 0.45
C SER A 523 -33.26 -20.50 -1.01
N PHE A 524 -32.55 -21.53 -1.44
CA PHE A 524 -32.09 -21.67 -2.82
C PHE A 524 -32.73 -22.88 -3.49
N THR A 525 -33.00 -22.74 -4.79
CA THR A 525 -33.42 -23.85 -5.66
C THR A 525 -32.47 -23.94 -6.84
N LEU A 526 -31.99 -25.15 -7.09
CA LEU A 526 -31.27 -25.48 -8.30
C LEU A 526 -32.24 -26.03 -9.33
N GLU A 527 -32.12 -25.59 -10.57
CA GLU A 527 -32.80 -26.12 -11.74
C GLU A 527 -31.77 -26.69 -12.71
N PHE A 528 -31.78 -28.00 -12.91
CA PHE A 528 -30.90 -28.68 -13.86
C PHE A 528 -31.24 -28.25 -15.29
N THR A 529 -30.26 -27.78 -16.05
CA THR A 529 -30.49 -27.26 -17.41
C THR A 529 -30.11 -28.31 -18.45
N SER A 530 -28.87 -28.78 -18.44
CA SER A 530 -28.36 -29.78 -19.37
C SER A 530 -27.07 -30.43 -18.88
N ALA A 531 -26.71 -31.56 -19.48
CA ALA A 531 -25.36 -32.12 -19.43
C ALA A 531 -25.01 -32.65 -20.81
N GLN A 532 -23.87 -32.22 -21.37
CA GLN A 532 -23.26 -32.77 -22.58
C GLN A 532 -21.82 -33.09 -22.22
N SER A 533 -21.53 -34.37 -21.99
CA SER A 533 -20.25 -34.82 -21.45
C SER A 533 -19.96 -36.24 -21.91
N GLY A 534 -18.67 -36.56 -22.05
CA GLY A 534 -18.19 -37.94 -22.26
C GLY A 534 -18.28 -38.84 -21.03
N TYR A 535 -18.52 -38.27 -19.84
CA TYR A 535 -18.56 -38.95 -18.56
C TYR A 535 -19.96 -38.98 -17.94
N ARG A 536 -20.21 -39.96 -17.06
CA ARG A 536 -21.46 -40.02 -16.27
C ARG A 536 -21.24 -39.40 -14.90
N ASN A 537 -21.23 -38.08 -14.90
CA ASN A 537 -20.86 -37.27 -13.74
C ASN A 537 -21.95 -37.26 -12.67
N MET A 538 -21.53 -37.08 -11.41
CA MET A 538 -22.41 -36.76 -10.29
C MET A 538 -22.28 -35.29 -9.92
N LEU A 539 -23.40 -34.59 -9.79
CA LEU A 539 -23.45 -33.22 -9.27
C LEU A 539 -23.85 -33.24 -7.79
N GLY A 540 -23.11 -32.51 -6.96
CA GLY A 540 -23.39 -32.34 -5.54
C GLY A 540 -23.25 -30.91 -5.06
N THR A 541 -23.63 -30.69 -3.79
CA THR A 541 -23.57 -29.40 -3.10
C THR A 541 -23.07 -29.55 -1.67
N TYR A 542 -22.60 -28.45 -1.09
CA TYR A 542 -22.23 -28.33 0.31
C TYR A 542 -22.38 -26.88 0.79
N ASN A 543 -22.40 -26.67 2.10
CA ASN A 543 -22.29 -25.36 2.71
C ASN A 543 -20.85 -25.08 3.14
N ILE A 544 -20.40 -23.85 2.94
CA ILE A 544 -19.12 -23.31 3.40
C ILE A 544 -19.42 -22.28 4.47
N SER A 545 -19.03 -22.53 5.71
CA SER A 545 -19.14 -21.55 6.78
C SER A 545 -18.11 -20.43 6.64
N VAL A 546 -18.29 -19.35 7.39
CA VAL A 546 -17.39 -18.17 7.37
C VAL A 546 -15.92 -18.53 7.68
N ASP A 547 -15.68 -19.59 8.46
CA ASP A 547 -14.33 -20.10 8.77
C ASP A 547 -13.77 -21.06 7.70
N GLY A 548 -14.50 -21.28 6.61
CA GLY A 548 -14.12 -22.15 5.49
C GLY A 548 -14.44 -23.64 5.71
N SER A 549 -15.10 -24.01 6.82
CA SER A 549 -15.47 -25.40 7.05
C SER A 549 -16.59 -25.86 6.10
N ILE A 550 -16.48 -27.09 5.59
CA ILE A 550 -17.48 -27.69 4.70
C ILE A 550 -18.45 -28.53 5.52
N SER A 551 -19.75 -28.30 5.31
CA SER A 551 -20.83 -29.08 5.91
C SER A 551 -21.93 -29.39 4.91
N ASP A 552 -22.87 -30.23 5.31
CA ASP A 552 -24.07 -30.55 4.51
C ASP A 552 -23.79 -31.05 3.07
N VAL A 553 -22.78 -31.91 2.93
CA VAL A 553 -22.37 -32.48 1.64
C VAL A 553 -23.44 -33.46 1.14
N ARG A 554 -23.98 -33.22 -0.06
CA ARG A 554 -25.07 -34.02 -0.66
C ARG A 554 -24.85 -34.23 -2.14
N ILE A 555 -25.25 -35.40 -2.65
CA ILE A 555 -25.42 -35.63 -4.09
C ILE A 555 -26.80 -35.14 -4.50
N LEU A 556 -26.83 -34.21 -5.46
CA LEU A 556 -28.07 -33.69 -6.04
C LEU A 556 -28.55 -34.59 -7.18
N PHE A 557 -27.63 -34.95 -8.08
CA PHE A 557 -27.90 -35.84 -9.20
C PHE A 557 -26.83 -36.93 -9.27
N GLY A 558 -27.27 -38.18 -9.16
CA GLY A 558 -26.38 -39.33 -9.19
C GLY A 558 -25.86 -39.70 -10.59
N ASP A 559 -26.53 -39.24 -11.65
CA ASP A 559 -26.07 -39.38 -13.03
C ASP A 559 -26.65 -38.27 -13.91
N THR A 560 -25.88 -37.21 -14.08
CA THR A 560 -26.27 -36.01 -14.84
C THR A 560 -26.62 -36.30 -16.31
N SER A 561 -26.08 -37.39 -16.91
CA SER A 561 -26.30 -37.72 -18.33
C SER A 561 -27.73 -38.18 -18.67
N VAL A 562 -28.52 -38.56 -17.65
CA VAL A 562 -29.92 -39.01 -17.81
C VAL A 562 -30.93 -38.06 -17.19
N GLU A 563 -30.48 -36.98 -16.56
CA GLU A 563 -31.37 -36.01 -15.91
C GLU A 563 -32.09 -35.15 -16.94
N ALA A 564 -33.38 -34.92 -16.71
CA ALA A 564 -34.19 -34.08 -17.58
C ALA A 564 -33.96 -32.60 -17.25
N GLY A 565 -33.73 -31.79 -18.29
CA GLY A 565 -33.74 -30.32 -18.16
C GLY A 565 -35.05 -29.81 -17.55
N GLY A 566 -34.95 -28.83 -16.67
CA GLY A 566 -36.04 -28.28 -15.85
C GLY A 566 -36.28 -29.01 -14.53
N THR A 567 -35.47 -30.02 -14.18
CA THR A 567 -35.60 -30.71 -12.89
C THR A 567 -35.11 -29.81 -11.76
N THR A 568 -35.98 -29.52 -10.79
CA THR A 568 -35.67 -28.62 -9.67
C THR A 568 -35.41 -29.35 -8.36
N LEU A 569 -34.41 -28.91 -7.60
CA LEU A 569 -34.10 -29.38 -6.25
C LEU A 569 -33.91 -28.20 -5.29
N SER A 570 -34.49 -28.33 -4.09
CA SER A 570 -34.24 -27.38 -3.00
C SER A 570 -32.85 -27.63 -2.43
N LEU A 571 -32.04 -26.57 -2.35
CA LEU A 571 -30.74 -26.60 -1.66
C LEU A 571 -30.89 -26.27 -0.17
N GLY A 572 -32.08 -25.83 0.26
CA GLY A 572 -32.38 -25.51 1.66
C GLY A 572 -32.05 -24.06 2.02
N GLN A 573 -31.89 -23.80 3.31
CA GLN A 573 -31.63 -22.48 3.89
C GLN A 573 -30.26 -22.50 4.57
N PRO A 574 -29.21 -21.98 3.91
CA PRO A 574 -27.89 -21.86 4.52
C PRO A 574 -27.94 -20.93 5.73
N GLY A 575 -27.08 -21.20 6.73
CA GLY A 575 -26.98 -20.35 7.92
C GLY A 575 -26.54 -18.93 7.59
N ASN A 576 -26.68 -18.03 8.56
CA ASN A 576 -26.25 -16.65 8.38
C ASN A 576 -24.73 -16.56 8.12
N GLY A 577 -24.34 -16.06 6.95
CA GLY A 577 -22.95 -15.98 6.50
C GLY A 577 -22.41 -17.26 5.86
N ASP A 578 -23.13 -18.39 5.93
CA ASP A 578 -22.75 -19.60 5.21
C ASP A 578 -22.99 -19.40 3.71
N SER A 579 -22.16 -19.97 2.85
CA SER A 579 -22.35 -19.94 1.39
C SER A 579 -22.58 -21.33 0.82
N VAL A 580 -23.32 -21.42 -0.29
CA VAL A 580 -23.54 -22.67 -1.01
C VAL A 580 -22.44 -22.89 -2.03
N GLY A 581 -21.77 -24.04 -1.96
CA GLY A 581 -20.82 -24.53 -2.95
C GLY A 581 -21.35 -25.74 -3.72
N PHE A 582 -20.72 -26.02 -4.86
CA PHE A 582 -21.04 -27.14 -5.73
C PHE A 582 -19.79 -27.94 -6.06
N PHE A 583 -20.00 -29.22 -6.37
CA PHE A 583 -18.92 -30.08 -6.86
C PHE A 583 -19.43 -31.09 -7.88
N LEU A 584 -18.52 -31.49 -8.77
CA LEU A 584 -18.73 -32.49 -9.79
C LEU A 584 -17.76 -33.66 -9.56
N ILE A 585 -18.29 -34.88 -9.44
CA ILE A 585 -17.47 -36.09 -9.44
C ILE A 585 -17.43 -36.64 -10.86
N GLN A 586 -16.25 -36.53 -11.49
CA GLN A 586 -16.04 -37.02 -12.85
C GLN A 586 -16.29 -38.53 -12.92
N ASP A 587 -17.12 -38.97 -13.86
CA ASP A 587 -17.50 -40.36 -14.09
C ASP A 587 -18.04 -41.10 -12.84
N GLY A 588 -18.53 -40.34 -11.86
CA GLY A 588 -18.88 -40.85 -10.53
C GLY A 588 -19.87 -42.02 -10.58
N PHE A 589 -20.87 -41.95 -11.47
CA PHE A 589 -21.89 -43.01 -11.56
C PHE A 589 -21.33 -44.34 -12.05
N ASN A 590 -20.47 -44.33 -13.08
CA ASN A 590 -19.88 -45.57 -13.58
C ASN A 590 -18.93 -46.19 -12.55
N ARG A 591 -18.23 -45.36 -11.79
CA ARG A 591 -17.24 -45.82 -10.81
C ARG A 591 -17.87 -46.30 -9.51
N TYR A 592 -18.91 -45.63 -9.03
CA TYR A 592 -19.44 -45.85 -7.68
C TYR A 592 -20.93 -46.24 -7.64
N GLY A 593 -21.67 -46.15 -8.74
CA GLY A 593 -23.11 -46.39 -8.76
C GLY A 593 -23.86 -45.28 -8.01
N SER A 594 -24.80 -45.62 -7.13
CA SER A 594 -25.40 -44.64 -6.22
C SER A 594 -24.54 -44.48 -4.98
N LEU A 595 -24.12 -43.24 -4.67
CA LEU A 595 -23.43 -42.95 -3.42
C LEU A 595 -24.41 -42.90 -2.23
N PRO A 596 -23.96 -43.30 -1.04
CA PRO A 596 -24.72 -43.19 0.21
C PRO A 596 -24.79 -41.74 0.73
N ASP A 597 -25.77 -41.49 1.62
CA ASP A 597 -25.96 -40.22 2.33
C ASP A 597 -24.97 -40.04 3.51
N ASP A 598 -23.74 -40.53 3.38
CA ASP A 598 -22.69 -40.43 4.41
C ASP A 598 -21.40 -39.79 3.89
N ILE A 599 -21.47 -39.15 2.72
CA ILE A 599 -20.35 -38.47 2.12
C ILE A 599 -19.99 -37.18 2.87
N SER A 600 -18.71 -36.84 2.86
CA SER A 600 -18.17 -35.63 3.49
C SER A 600 -16.88 -35.22 2.80
N PHE A 601 -16.48 -33.96 3.01
CA PHE A 601 -15.19 -33.44 2.58
C PHE A 601 -14.32 -33.17 3.80
N LEU A 602 -13.08 -33.66 3.76
CA LEU A 602 -12.10 -33.48 4.83
C LEU A 602 -10.85 -32.81 4.27
N PHE A 603 -10.28 -31.89 5.03
CA PHE A 603 -8.99 -31.27 4.70
C PHE A 603 -7.86 -32.06 5.36
N GLU A 604 -6.85 -32.42 4.57
CA GLU A 604 -5.59 -32.93 5.13
C GLU A 604 -4.79 -31.78 5.77
N ALA A 605 -3.97 -32.09 6.77
CA ALA A 605 -3.20 -31.07 7.48
C ALA A 605 -2.27 -30.30 6.51
N GLY A 606 -2.51 -29.00 6.37
CA GLY A 606 -1.75 -28.13 5.45
C GLY A 606 -2.24 -28.13 4.01
N SER A 607 -3.34 -28.83 3.69
CA SER A 607 -4.01 -28.80 2.39
C SER A 607 -5.24 -27.88 2.42
N THR A 608 -5.42 -27.09 1.35
CA THR A 608 -6.66 -26.35 1.08
C THR A 608 -7.61 -27.11 0.15
N THR A 609 -7.17 -28.26 -0.37
CA THR A 609 -7.97 -29.11 -1.25
C THR A 609 -8.73 -30.13 -0.40
N PRO A 610 -10.07 -30.07 -0.34
CA PRO A 610 -10.88 -31.05 0.36
C PRO A 610 -10.88 -32.40 -0.36
N VAL A 611 -10.86 -33.49 0.39
CA VAL A 611 -10.89 -34.87 -0.13
C VAL A 611 -12.24 -35.51 0.19
N LEU A 612 -12.87 -36.11 -0.82
CA LEU A 612 -14.15 -36.81 -0.69
C LEU A 612 -13.99 -38.09 0.13
N HIS A 613 -14.84 -38.24 1.15
CA HIS A 613 -14.84 -39.37 2.08
C HIS A 613 -16.24 -39.95 2.25
N SER A 614 -16.34 -41.26 2.50
CA SER A 614 -17.56 -41.98 2.92
C SER A 614 -17.19 -42.94 4.06
N GLN A 615 -18.08 -43.14 5.02
CA GLN A 615 -17.87 -44.12 6.11
C GLN A 615 -18.08 -45.56 5.62
N GLN A 616 -18.77 -45.73 4.49
CA GLN A 616 -19.24 -47.01 3.98
C GLN A 616 -18.52 -47.45 2.70
N LEU A 617 -18.03 -46.49 1.91
CA LEU A 617 -17.38 -46.74 0.63
C LEU A 617 -15.95 -46.20 0.58
N ALA A 618 -15.08 -46.97 -0.06
CA ALA A 618 -13.72 -46.54 -0.37
C ALA A 618 -13.74 -45.69 -1.66
N LEU A 619 -13.64 -44.37 -1.51
CA LEU A 619 -13.71 -43.41 -2.62
C LEU A 619 -12.32 -43.00 -3.16
N TYR A 620 -11.32 -43.88 -3.02
CA TYR A 620 -9.93 -43.59 -3.42
C TYR A 620 -9.83 -43.13 -4.87
N GLY A 621 -9.16 -41.99 -5.09
CA GLY A 621 -8.87 -41.43 -6.41
C GLY A 621 -10.10 -40.96 -7.17
N ALA A 622 -11.14 -40.53 -6.46
CA ALA A 622 -12.24 -39.75 -7.05
C ALA A 622 -11.67 -38.41 -7.57
N THR A 623 -11.92 -38.11 -8.84
CA THR A 623 -11.63 -36.79 -9.41
C THR A 623 -12.83 -35.89 -9.11
N VAL A 624 -12.60 -34.82 -8.37
CA VAL A 624 -13.65 -33.89 -7.95
C VAL A 624 -13.27 -32.47 -8.37
N PHE A 625 -14.19 -31.80 -9.04
CA PHE A 625 -14.09 -30.40 -9.42
C PHE A 625 -15.07 -29.59 -8.57
N HIS A 626 -14.59 -28.52 -7.96
CA HIS A 626 -15.33 -27.65 -7.06
C HIS A 626 -15.62 -26.31 -7.73
N SER A 627 -16.76 -25.71 -7.40
CA SER A 627 -17.08 -24.33 -7.78
C SER A 627 -16.17 -23.28 -7.12
N THR A 628 -15.36 -23.68 -6.14
CA THR A 628 -14.39 -22.85 -5.43
C THR A 628 -12.98 -23.19 -5.91
N ALA A 629 -12.32 -22.29 -6.65
CA ALA A 629 -10.99 -22.53 -7.23
C ALA A 629 -9.96 -23.04 -6.22
N ALA A 630 -9.93 -22.47 -5.01
CA ALA A 630 -8.98 -22.85 -3.96
C ALA A 630 -9.14 -24.30 -3.46
N TYR A 631 -10.28 -24.93 -3.74
CA TYR A 631 -10.55 -26.33 -3.42
C TYR A 631 -10.17 -27.28 -4.57
N ASN A 632 -9.84 -26.77 -5.75
CA ASN A 632 -9.39 -27.58 -6.86
C ASN A 632 -7.90 -27.87 -6.76
N ALA A 633 -7.48 -29.08 -7.16
CA ALA A 633 -6.09 -29.52 -7.04
C ALA A 633 -5.12 -28.72 -7.94
N ASP A 634 -5.62 -28.13 -9.02
CA ASP A 634 -4.88 -27.22 -9.91
C ASP A 634 -5.01 -25.74 -9.53
N GLY A 635 -5.87 -25.43 -8.55
CA GLY A 635 -6.15 -24.06 -8.11
C GLY A 635 -6.90 -23.20 -9.13
N LEU A 636 -7.49 -23.82 -10.17
CA LEU A 636 -8.20 -23.11 -11.24
C LEU A 636 -9.71 -23.16 -11.04
N ASP A 637 -10.42 -22.21 -11.66
CA ASP A 637 -11.87 -22.25 -11.80
C ASP A 637 -12.27 -23.33 -12.81
N HIS A 638 -13.08 -24.30 -12.35
CA HIS A 638 -13.75 -25.32 -13.17
C HIS A 638 -15.23 -25.00 -13.36
N VAL A 639 -15.61 -23.77 -13.05
CA VAL A 639 -16.94 -23.24 -13.30
C VAL A 639 -16.85 -21.89 -14.00
N LEU A 640 -17.85 -21.66 -14.82
CA LEU A 640 -18.14 -20.40 -15.46
C LEU A 640 -19.58 -20.05 -15.11
N SER A 641 -19.84 -18.79 -14.76
CA SER A 641 -21.19 -18.36 -14.42
C SER A 641 -21.57 -17.04 -15.04
N GLY A 642 -22.87 -16.82 -15.17
CA GLY A 642 -23.42 -15.57 -15.68
C GLY A 642 -24.90 -15.44 -15.35
N ILE A 643 -25.42 -14.23 -15.55
CA ILE A 643 -26.82 -13.93 -15.32
C ILE A 643 -27.67 -14.55 -16.45
N SER A 644 -28.86 -15.04 -16.12
CA SER A 644 -29.84 -15.48 -17.11
C SER A 644 -30.32 -14.32 -17.99
N SER A 645 -30.76 -14.60 -19.21
CA SER A 645 -31.18 -13.54 -20.16
C SER A 645 -32.39 -12.71 -19.72
N ASP A 646 -33.14 -13.19 -18.73
CA ASP A 646 -34.26 -12.49 -18.10
C ASP A 646 -33.89 -11.85 -16.75
N ALA A 647 -32.60 -11.81 -16.43
CA ALA A 647 -32.04 -11.24 -15.21
C ALA A 647 -32.72 -11.73 -13.92
N SER A 648 -33.10 -13.01 -13.89
CA SER A 648 -33.85 -13.60 -12.78
C SER A 648 -33.08 -14.68 -12.00
N SER A 649 -31.96 -15.16 -12.53
CA SER A 649 -31.21 -16.27 -11.94
C SER A 649 -29.72 -16.25 -12.31
N LEU A 650 -28.91 -16.97 -11.53
CA LEU A 650 -27.49 -17.21 -11.83
C LEU A 650 -27.36 -18.56 -12.52
N VAL A 651 -26.79 -18.60 -13.71
CA VAL A 651 -26.53 -19.84 -14.46
C VAL A 651 -25.06 -20.22 -14.29
N ILE A 652 -24.79 -21.50 -14.05
CA ILE A 652 -23.45 -22.05 -13.84
C ILE A 652 -23.23 -23.21 -14.80
N GLY A 653 -22.14 -23.15 -15.55
CA GLY A 653 -21.56 -24.25 -16.32
C GLY A 653 -20.34 -24.82 -15.62
N PHE A 654 -20.22 -26.15 -15.61
CA PHE A 654 -19.08 -26.89 -15.09
C PHE A 654 -18.26 -27.48 -16.22
N GLU A 655 -16.95 -27.48 -16.03
CA GLU A 655 -16.02 -28.34 -16.76
C GLU A 655 -15.78 -29.62 -15.94
N ASP A 656 -15.72 -30.76 -16.61
CA ASP A 656 -15.51 -32.07 -15.99
C ASP A 656 -14.11 -32.65 -16.20
N VAL A 657 -13.23 -31.93 -16.88
CA VAL A 657 -11.83 -32.28 -17.11
C VAL A 657 -10.90 -31.22 -16.52
N ALA A 658 -9.73 -31.66 -16.04
CA ALA A 658 -8.71 -30.73 -15.57
C ALA A 658 -8.27 -29.76 -16.70
N ARG A 659 -8.22 -28.47 -16.38
CA ARG A 659 -7.91 -27.41 -17.34
C ARG A 659 -6.49 -27.55 -17.88
N GLY A 660 -6.33 -27.29 -19.18
CA GLY A 660 -5.10 -27.57 -19.95
C GLY A 660 -5.10 -28.91 -20.70
N THR A 661 -6.00 -29.83 -20.33
CA THR A 661 -6.36 -31.02 -21.14
C THR A 661 -7.84 -31.06 -21.53
N ALA A 662 -8.66 -30.26 -20.84
CA ALA A 662 -10.04 -29.92 -21.14
C ALA A 662 -10.20 -29.24 -22.51
N ASP A 663 -11.41 -29.30 -23.06
CA ASP A 663 -11.85 -28.44 -24.15
C ASP A 663 -12.43 -27.10 -23.66
N ASP A 664 -12.52 -26.89 -22.34
CA ASP A 664 -12.85 -25.62 -21.68
C ASP A 664 -14.19 -25.05 -22.23
N ASP A 665 -15.19 -25.90 -22.43
CA ASP A 665 -16.51 -25.52 -22.96
C ASP A 665 -17.57 -25.30 -21.88
N PHE A 666 -17.31 -25.78 -20.65
CA PHE A 666 -18.16 -25.67 -19.46
C PHE A 666 -19.61 -26.17 -19.64
N GLN A 667 -19.87 -26.97 -20.67
CA GLN A 667 -21.20 -27.51 -20.99
C GLN A 667 -21.47 -28.87 -20.32
N ASP A 668 -20.45 -29.48 -19.71
CA ASP A 668 -20.53 -30.82 -19.12
C ASP A 668 -21.71 -30.96 -18.16
N VAL A 669 -21.90 -29.94 -17.32
CA VAL A 669 -23.12 -29.78 -16.51
C VAL A 669 -23.47 -28.31 -16.41
N VAL A 670 -24.69 -27.97 -16.82
CA VAL A 670 -25.25 -26.62 -16.73
C VAL A 670 -26.49 -26.64 -15.83
N PHE A 671 -26.55 -25.71 -14.89
CA PHE A 671 -27.72 -25.53 -14.03
C PHE A 671 -27.94 -24.07 -13.67
N THR A 672 -29.16 -23.78 -13.24
CA THR A 672 -29.62 -22.44 -12.90
C THR A 672 -29.96 -22.37 -11.42
N LEU A 673 -29.60 -21.27 -10.75
CA LEU A 673 -29.82 -21.04 -9.33
C LEU A 673 -30.79 -19.89 -9.08
N HIS A 674 -31.83 -20.22 -8.33
CA HIS A 674 -32.90 -19.32 -7.92
C HIS A 674 -32.82 -19.07 -6.41
N ALA A 675 -32.71 -17.81 -5.99
CA ALA A 675 -32.83 -17.39 -4.60
C ALA A 675 -34.25 -16.90 -4.30
N HIS A 676 -34.85 -17.35 -3.20
CA HIS A 676 -36.26 -17.07 -2.88
C HIS A 676 -36.51 -15.82 -2.02
N ASP A 677 -35.51 -14.93 -1.88
CA ASP A 677 -35.64 -13.64 -1.18
C ASP A 677 -34.66 -12.52 -1.61
N GLY A 678 -33.69 -12.82 -2.48
CA GLY A 678 -32.71 -11.90 -3.05
C GLY A 678 -32.88 -11.87 -4.56
N PHE A 679 -33.48 -10.79 -5.06
CA PHE A 679 -33.86 -10.67 -6.45
C PHE A 679 -32.63 -10.30 -7.31
N LEU A 680 -32.37 -11.09 -8.35
CA LEU A 680 -31.85 -10.53 -9.59
C LEU A 680 -32.96 -9.69 -10.23
N LEU A 681 -32.62 -8.52 -10.81
CA LEU A 681 -33.61 -7.62 -11.39
C LEU A 681 -33.24 -7.17 -12.81
N VAL A 682 -34.30 -7.24 -13.64
CA VAL A 682 -34.79 -6.36 -14.74
C VAL A 682 -33.95 -6.15 -15.99
#